data_AF-A0A963F1M3-F1
#
_entry.id   AF-A0A963F1M3-F1
#
_cell.length_a   1.000
_cell.length_b   1.000
_cell.length_c   1.000
_cell.angle_alpha   90.00
_cell.angle_beta   90.00
_cell.angle_gamma   90.00
#
_symmetry.space_group_name_H-M   'P 1'
#
loop_
_entity.id
_entity.type
_entity.pdbx_description
1 polymer ?
#
loop_
_entity_poly.entity_id
_entity_poly.type
_entity_poly.pdbx_seq_one_letter_code
_entity_poly.pdbx_strand_id
1 'polypeptide(L)'
;MNPHAFVAMPFGIKPGPDGTPIDFNRVYRDYIKPALEAAGLEVFRADEERQAGDIRTDMFQELLVADLVVADLTIDNPNVWYEVGVRHALRARGVVLVSGGQTSTAFDLYTDRKLRYGLADGGPDPETLELDKSRLVEMVTQTMESWHGRKTSPVYHLMPNLQEPDWKSLRIGDVREFWERHDDWEHRINLARAQKRIGDLLVLADEAPVAAFRAEAWIMAGRALRAAEQFAFALEQLEKGLEIEPEDKSGLTEKGICLQRLALDGSPGHSFERARSHYEKMLERFPEDPETLALLGRVDKDAWSLAWDRPGASVEEMREDAAYEDARLRGAIASYRRAYCANPGHYYSGINALTLMQLYTDLTGDSRYADEIQTMAGAVKFAAQVEPSPNQRFWSACTLGDLEVLVGTPDSVTSAYKEAIANNRNDWFALNSSRSQLLLLDKLRFHPENVAAGVAAFDRALQRLSKPEDSWRPRQVFLFSGHMVDTPDRAQPRFPSDLVEIAGERIAEALASQGAGPDDLALCQAAAGGDLLFLESCLELGMRCQVQLPFEEPEFIQRSVLPSAGGDDWCDRFYSVKQRLPELGGVIRIMPIELGSLPAGVDPFERCNLWLLYTALAWDVERVRFISLWNGGGGDGPGGTAHMYNEVKRRTGRVKWIDTRTLNS
;
A
#
# COMPACT_ATOMS: atom_id res chain seq x y z
N MET A 1 -12.27 -0.31 -7.24
CA MET A 1 -13.23 -1.35 -7.71
C MET A 1 -14.15 -1.72 -6.55
N ASN A 2 -15.45 -1.86 -6.80
CA ASN A 2 -16.46 -2.14 -5.77
C ASN A 2 -16.31 -3.57 -5.22
N PRO A 3 -16.71 -3.87 -3.97
CA PRO A 3 -16.77 -5.25 -3.47
C PRO A 3 -17.73 -6.10 -4.30
N HIS A 4 -17.41 -7.38 -4.48
CA HIS A 4 -18.18 -8.29 -5.33
C HIS A 4 -19.22 -9.09 -4.54
N ALA A 5 -20.46 -9.12 -5.01
CA ALA A 5 -21.59 -9.81 -4.38
C ALA A 5 -22.18 -10.89 -5.28
N PHE A 6 -22.17 -12.13 -4.81
CA PHE A 6 -22.83 -13.25 -5.46
C PHE A 6 -24.25 -13.46 -4.91
N VAL A 7 -25.24 -13.56 -5.79
CA VAL A 7 -26.64 -13.79 -5.42
C VAL A 7 -27.05 -15.24 -5.70
N ALA A 8 -27.24 -15.99 -4.61
CA ALA A 8 -27.72 -17.37 -4.59
C ALA A 8 -29.26 -17.38 -4.44
N MET A 9 -29.99 -17.62 -5.53
CA MET A 9 -31.46 -17.55 -5.50
C MET A 9 -32.14 -18.45 -6.54
N PRO A 10 -33.44 -18.79 -6.38
CA PRO A 10 -34.22 -19.41 -7.45
C PRO A 10 -34.34 -18.50 -8.69
N PHE A 11 -34.56 -19.11 -9.86
CA PHE A 11 -34.71 -18.38 -11.14
C PHE A 11 -36.11 -18.54 -11.73
N GLY A 12 -36.58 -17.50 -12.42
CA GLY A 12 -37.86 -17.49 -13.12
C GLY A 12 -39.06 -17.56 -12.19
N ILE A 13 -40.19 -18.04 -12.72
CA ILE A 13 -41.44 -18.16 -11.97
C ILE A 13 -41.46 -19.53 -11.27
N LYS A 14 -41.61 -19.52 -9.95
CA LYS A 14 -41.70 -20.74 -9.12
C LYS A 14 -42.89 -20.65 -8.16
N PRO A 15 -43.50 -21.79 -7.78
CA PRO A 15 -44.52 -21.79 -6.74
C PRO A 15 -43.90 -21.36 -5.41
N GLY A 16 -44.52 -20.38 -4.75
CA GLY A 16 -44.21 -19.96 -3.39
C GLY A 16 -44.66 -20.98 -2.34
N PRO A 17 -44.38 -20.73 -1.05
CA PRO A 17 -44.73 -21.65 0.03
C PRO A 17 -46.23 -21.97 0.15
N ASP A 18 -47.09 -21.04 -0.28
CA ASP A 18 -48.54 -21.14 -0.33
C ASP A 18 -49.08 -21.60 -1.70
N GLY A 19 -48.19 -21.92 -2.64
CA GLY A 19 -48.51 -22.28 -4.02
C GLY A 19 -48.71 -21.09 -4.96
N THR A 20 -48.68 -19.85 -4.46
CA THR A 20 -48.80 -18.65 -5.31
C THR A 20 -47.54 -18.48 -6.16
N PRO A 21 -47.64 -18.23 -7.49
CA PRO A 21 -46.46 -18.02 -8.32
C PRO A 21 -45.67 -16.78 -7.92
N ILE A 22 -44.36 -16.94 -7.74
CA ILE A 22 -43.40 -15.86 -7.46
C ILE A 22 -42.41 -15.76 -8.62
N ASP A 23 -42.23 -14.57 -9.17
CA ASP A 23 -41.26 -14.23 -10.19
C ASP A 23 -39.95 -13.75 -9.55
N PHE A 24 -38.98 -14.66 -9.44
CA PHE A 24 -37.69 -14.37 -8.86
C PHE A 24 -36.81 -13.46 -9.73
N ASN A 25 -37.14 -13.28 -11.01
CA ASN A 25 -36.45 -12.27 -11.83
C ASN A 25 -36.87 -10.86 -11.43
N ARG A 26 -38.13 -10.66 -11.04
CA ARG A 26 -38.59 -9.39 -10.44
C ARG A 26 -37.95 -9.16 -9.08
N VAL A 27 -37.87 -10.19 -8.23
CA VAL A 27 -37.18 -10.08 -6.93
C VAL A 27 -35.73 -9.63 -7.10
N TYR A 28 -35.00 -10.23 -8.04
CA TYR A 28 -33.62 -9.84 -8.30
C TYR A 28 -33.51 -8.40 -8.84
N ARG A 29 -34.23 -8.09 -9.92
CA ARG A 29 -34.13 -6.81 -10.65
C ARG A 29 -34.65 -5.63 -9.83
N ASP A 30 -35.76 -5.81 -9.13
CA ASP A 30 -36.49 -4.70 -8.50
C ASP A 30 -36.06 -4.50 -7.04
N TYR A 31 -35.56 -5.54 -6.36
CA TYR A 31 -35.22 -5.51 -4.93
C TYR A 31 -33.73 -5.79 -4.65
N ILE A 32 -33.22 -6.99 -4.94
CA ILE A 32 -31.88 -7.42 -4.48
C ILE A 32 -30.77 -6.61 -5.17
N LYS A 33 -30.71 -6.62 -6.50
CA LYS A 33 -29.68 -5.94 -7.29
C LYS A 33 -29.56 -4.44 -6.97
N PRO A 34 -30.65 -3.63 -7.03
CA PRO A 34 -30.55 -2.21 -6.76
C PRO A 34 -30.16 -1.91 -5.30
N ALA A 35 -30.53 -2.77 -4.33
CA ALA A 35 -30.10 -2.61 -2.95
C ALA A 35 -28.59 -2.87 -2.78
N LEU A 36 -28.06 -3.91 -3.42
CA LEU A 36 -26.63 -4.21 -3.35
C LEU A 36 -25.78 -3.18 -4.11
N GLU A 37 -26.25 -2.70 -5.27
CA GLU A 37 -25.61 -1.59 -5.99
C GLU A 37 -25.64 -0.29 -5.17
N ALA A 38 -26.73 0.00 -4.47
CA ALA A 38 -26.83 1.16 -3.58
C ALA A 38 -25.92 1.04 -2.34
N ALA A 39 -25.62 -0.19 -1.89
CA ALA A 39 -24.60 -0.46 -0.88
C ALA A 39 -23.16 -0.41 -1.44
N GLY A 40 -23.01 -0.13 -2.74
CA GLY A 40 -21.71 0.04 -3.40
C GLY A 40 -21.05 -1.26 -3.85
N LEU A 41 -21.81 -2.35 -4.03
CA LEU A 41 -21.29 -3.65 -4.51
C LEU A 41 -21.53 -3.84 -6.01
N GLU A 42 -20.62 -4.56 -6.65
CA GLU A 42 -20.84 -5.17 -7.97
C GLU A 42 -21.61 -6.47 -7.79
N VAL A 43 -22.72 -6.65 -8.51
CA VAL A 43 -23.70 -7.72 -8.23
C VAL A 43 -23.73 -8.71 -9.37
N PHE A 44 -23.56 -9.99 -9.03
CA PHE A 44 -23.60 -11.09 -9.98
C PHE A 44 -24.60 -12.18 -9.55
N ARG A 45 -25.35 -12.72 -10.50
CA ARG A 45 -26.28 -13.84 -10.30
C ARG A 45 -25.95 -14.95 -11.30
N ALA A 46 -25.94 -16.20 -10.84
CA ALA A 46 -25.40 -17.35 -11.59
C ALA A 46 -26.01 -17.61 -12.98
N ASP A 47 -27.23 -17.12 -13.27
CA ASP A 47 -27.89 -17.29 -14.58
C ASP A 47 -27.63 -16.12 -15.57
N GLU A 48 -26.91 -15.06 -15.14
CA GLU A 48 -26.46 -13.99 -16.03
C GLU A 48 -25.24 -14.39 -16.89
N GLU A 49 -24.58 -15.51 -16.55
CA GLU A 49 -23.47 -16.10 -17.31
C GLU A 49 -23.97 -16.69 -18.64
N ARG A 50 -23.65 -16.02 -19.76
CA ARG A 50 -24.07 -16.44 -21.12
C ARG A 50 -23.00 -17.27 -21.86
N GLN A 51 -21.86 -17.56 -21.24
CA GLN A 51 -20.77 -18.32 -21.87
C GLN A 51 -21.04 -19.84 -21.85
N ALA A 52 -20.45 -20.57 -22.80
CA ALA A 52 -20.56 -22.03 -22.85
C ALA A 52 -19.56 -22.67 -21.86
N GLY A 53 -20.06 -23.30 -20.78
CA GLY A 53 -19.27 -23.94 -19.72
C GLY A 53 -20.14 -24.77 -18.74
N ASP A 54 -19.54 -25.42 -17.73
CA ASP A 54 -20.30 -26.08 -16.65
C ASP A 54 -20.62 -25.04 -15.55
N ILE A 55 -21.87 -24.56 -15.57
CA ILE A 55 -22.46 -23.59 -14.63
C ILE A 55 -22.10 -23.89 -13.15
N ARG A 56 -21.90 -25.17 -12.80
CA ARG A 56 -21.57 -25.55 -11.42
C ARG A 56 -20.17 -25.13 -11.00
N THR A 57 -19.20 -25.15 -11.91
CA THR A 57 -17.81 -24.83 -11.56
C THR A 57 -17.62 -23.35 -11.29
N ASP A 58 -18.30 -22.49 -12.04
CA ASP A 58 -18.26 -21.04 -11.92
C ASP A 58 -18.96 -20.57 -10.62
N MET A 59 -20.10 -21.20 -10.28
CA MET A 59 -20.80 -21.00 -9.01
C MET A 59 -19.92 -21.30 -7.79
N PHE A 60 -19.16 -22.40 -7.80
CA PHE A 60 -18.27 -22.73 -6.67
C PHE A 60 -17.16 -21.70 -6.46
N GLN A 61 -16.63 -21.16 -7.55
CA GLN A 61 -15.64 -20.10 -7.48
C GLN A 61 -16.24 -18.85 -6.84
N GLU A 62 -17.44 -18.43 -7.25
CA GLU A 62 -18.15 -17.28 -6.65
C GLU A 62 -18.37 -17.45 -5.15
N LEU A 63 -18.75 -18.65 -4.70
CA LEU A 63 -18.88 -18.95 -3.26
C LEU A 63 -17.55 -18.85 -2.51
N LEU A 64 -16.42 -19.06 -3.19
CA LEU A 64 -15.09 -18.93 -2.61
C LEU A 64 -14.61 -17.46 -2.60
N VAL A 65 -14.71 -16.76 -3.74
CA VAL A 65 -14.04 -15.47 -3.98
C VAL A 65 -14.89 -14.24 -3.70
N ALA A 66 -16.23 -14.32 -3.79
CA ALA A 66 -17.09 -13.17 -3.57
C ALA A 66 -16.89 -12.59 -2.15
N ASP A 67 -16.91 -11.26 -2.05
CA ASP A 67 -16.80 -10.56 -0.78
C ASP A 67 -18.07 -10.78 0.06
N LEU A 68 -19.22 -10.89 -0.61
CA LEU A 68 -20.52 -11.16 -0.02
C LEU A 68 -21.30 -12.20 -0.83
N VAL A 69 -21.99 -13.11 -0.14
CA VAL A 69 -23.05 -13.94 -0.73
C VAL A 69 -24.40 -13.51 -0.15
N VAL A 70 -25.36 -13.18 -1.01
CA VAL A 70 -26.75 -12.96 -0.62
C VAL A 70 -27.57 -14.16 -1.05
N ALA A 71 -28.17 -14.85 -0.09
CA ALA A 71 -28.97 -16.04 -0.37
C ALA A 71 -30.46 -15.78 -0.13
N ASP A 72 -31.27 -16.03 -1.16
CA ASP A 72 -32.73 -15.93 -1.10
C ASP A 72 -33.34 -17.28 -0.71
N LEU A 73 -33.92 -17.32 0.49
CA LEU A 73 -34.52 -18.50 1.11
C LEU A 73 -36.05 -18.45 1.10
N THR A 74 -36.67 -17.67 0.19
CA THR A 74 -38.13 -17.52 0.08
C THR A 74 -38.85 -18.84 -0.17
N ILE A 75 -38.20 -19.78 -0.86
CA ILE A 75 -38.71 -21.14 -1.09
C ILE A 75 -37.64 -22.17 -0.70
N ASP A 76 -38.07 -23.39 -0.42
CA ASP A 76 -37.20 -24.52 -0.14
C ASP A 76 -36.52 -25.00 -1.43
N ASN A 77 -35.41 -24.35 -1.79
CA ASN A 77 -34.60 -24.66 -2.96
C ASN A 77 -33.31 -25.40 -2.55
N PRO A 78 -33.17 -26.70 -2.86
CA PRO A 78 -31.98 -27.49 -2.49
C PRO A 78 -30.66 -26.93 -3.04
N ASN A 79 -30.66 -26.25 -4.19
CA ASN A 79 -29.44 -25.68 -4.77
C ASN A 79 -28.94 -24.51 -3.91
N VAL A 80 -29.83 -23.60 -3.51
CA VAL A 80 -29.47 -22.46 -2.67
C VAL A 80 -28.97 -22.93 -1.30
N TRP A 81 -29.56 -24.00 -0.74
CA TRP A 81 -29.08 -24.58 0.52
C TRP A 81 -27.67 -25.16 0.39
N TYR A 82 -27.40 -25.83 -0.72
CA TYR A 82 -26.08 -26.37 -1.01
C TYR A 82 -25.04 -25.25 -1.13
N GLU A 83 -25.35 -24.19 -1.87
CA GLU A 83 -24.50 -23.00 -2.05
C GLU A 83 -24.17 -22.32 -0.71
N VAL A 84 -25.19 -22.09 0.14
CA VAL A 84 -25.00 -21.52 1.48
C VAL A 84 -24.11 -22.42 2.35
N GLY A 85 -24.34 -23.73 2.33
CA GLY A 85 -23.51 -24.68 3.07
C GLY A 85 -22.05 -24.66 2.65
N VAL A 86 -21.80 -24.64 1.33
CA VAL A 86 -20.44 -24.52 0.77
C VAL A 86 -19.80 -23.20 1.18
N ARG A 87 -20.50 -22.07 1.05
CA ARG A 87 -19.98 -20.76 1.47
C ARG A 87 -19.63 -20.73 2.96
N HIS A 88 -20.50 -21.26 3.81
CA HIS A 88 -20.25 -21.36 5.24
C HIS A 88 -19.02 -22.22 5.56
N ALA A 89 -18.72 -23.25 4.77
CA ALA A 89 -17.53 -24.08 4.93
C ALA A 89 -16.25 -23.39 4.43
N LEU A 90 -16.33 -22.65 3.32
CA LEU A 90 -15.18 -22.01 2.69
C LEU A 90 -14.81 -20.68 3.33
N ARG A 91 -15.77 -19.92 3.86
CA ARG A 91 -15.53 -18.58 4.41
C ARG A 91 -16.20 -18.42 5.77
N ALA A 92 -15.49 -17.77 6.69
CA ALA A 92 -15.93 -17.51 8.04
C ALA A 92 -16.99 -16.40 8.13
N ARG A 93 -17.15 -15.60 7.06
CA ARG A 93 -18.06 -14.45 7.02
C ARG A 93 -18.61 -14.13 5.62
N GLY A 94 -19.41 -13.07 5.54
CA GLY A 94 -19.88 -12.50 4.28
C GLY A 94 -21.07 -13.26 3.69
N VAL A 95 -22.05 -13.61 4.53
CA VAL A 95 -23.33 -14.19 4.08
C VAL A 95 -24.47 -13.35 4.64
N VAL A 96 -25.38 -12.92 3.77
CA VAL A 96 -26.65 -12.27 4.15
C VAL A 96 -27.79 -13.12 3.62
N LEU A 97 -28.76 -13.41 4.49
CA LEU A 97 -29.91 -14.23 4.15
C LEU A 97 -31.15 -13.36 4.01
N VAL A 98 -31.90 -13.52 2.93
CA VAL A 98 -33.18 -12.82 2.68
C VAL A 98 -34.31 -13.83 2.48
N SER A 99 -35.55 -13.43 2.75
CA SER A 99 -36.74 -14.29 2.61
C SER A 99 -38.01 -13.48 2.39
N GLY A 100 -38.80 -13.82 1.39
CA GLY A 100 -40.10 -13.24 1.11
C GLY A 100 -41.20 -13.93 1.92
N GLY A 101 -41.92 -13.18 2.76
CA GLY A 101 -43.04 -13.74 3.53
C GLY A 101 -42.63 -14.68 4.70
N GLN A 102 -42.96 -15.98 4.60
CA GLN A 102 -42.71 -16.95 5.68
C GLN A 102 -41.24 -17.40 5.72
N THR A 103 -40.73 -17.63 6.94
CA THR A 103 -39.35 -18.10 7.17
C THR A 103 -39.18 -19.56 6.79
N SER A 104 -38.10 -19.88 6.06
CA SER A 104 -37.65 -21.25 5.79
C SER A 104 -37.62 -22.12 7.05
N THR A 105 -37.97 -23.40 6.90
CA THR A 105 -38.06 -24.41 7.96
C THR A 105 -36.77 -25.21 8.17
N ALA A 106 -35.69 -24.89 7.43
CA ALA A 106 -34.42 -25.60 7.51
C ALA A 106 -33.77 -25.42 8.90
N PHE A 107 -33.62 -26.52 9.64
CA PHE A 107 -33.16 -26.53 11.03
C PHE A 107 -31.81 -25.83 11.22
N ASP A 108 -30.83 -26.11 10.35
CA ASP A 108 -29.45 -25.59 10.47
C ASP A 108 -29.32 -24.10 10.15
N LEU A 109 -30.31 -23.50 9.50
CA LEU A 109 -30.37 -22.06 9.22
C LEU A 109 -31.42 -21.35 10.08
N TYR A 110 -32.16 -22.06 10.92
CA TYR A 110 -33.35 -21.54 11.60
C TYR A 110 -33.03 -20.35 12.51
N THR A 111 -31.93 -20.43 13.26
CA THR A 111 -31.47 -19.40 14.21
C THR A 111 -30.79 -18.20 13.55
N ASP A 112 -30.42 -18.32 12.27
CA ASP A 112 -29.72 -17.24 11.57
C ASP A 112 -30.67 -16.07 11.31
N ARG A 113 -30.14 -14.85 11.49
CA ARG A 113 -30.89 -13.62 11.21
C ARG A 113 -31.11 -13.50 9.70
N LYS A 114 -32.37 -13.36 9.30
CA LYS A 114 -32.80 -13.22 7.90
C LYS A 114 -33.58 -11.92 7.74
N LEU A 115 -33.31 -11.20 6.66
CA LEU A 115 -34.06 -10.00 6.32
C LEU A 115 -35.32 -10.40 5.57
N ARG A 116 -36.46 -9.90 6.04
CA ARG A 116 -37.75 -10.17 5.41
C ARG A 116 -38.12 -9.05 4.46
N TYR A 117 -38.64 -9.40 3.30
CA TYR A 117 -39.19 -8.46 2.33
C TYR A 117 -40.65 -8.82 1.98
N GLY A 118 -41.42 -7.80 1.58
CA GLY A 118 -42.81 -7.93 1.19
C GLY A 118 -42.99 -8.59 -0.18
N LEU A 119 -44.04 -9.38 -0.34
CA LEU A 119 -44.44 -9.97 -1.62
C LEU A 119 -45.89 -9.57 -1.95
N ALA A 120 -46.10 -9.03 -3.14
CA ALA A 120 -47.43 -8.74 -3.71
C ALA A 120 -47.43 -9.04 -5.22
N ASP A 121 -48.53 -9.58 -5.73
CA ASP A 121 -48.72 -9.89 -7.16
C ASP A 121 -47.54 -10.64 -7.80
N GLY A 122 -47.03 -11.65 -7.08
CA GLY A 122 -45.94 -12.52 -7.54
C GLY A 122 -44.58 -11.84 -7.66
N GLY A 123 -44.36 -10.69 -7.03
CA GLY A 123 -43.04 -10.03 -6.96
C GLY A 123 -42.88 -9.22 -5.66
N PRO A 124 -41.81 -8.41 -5.54
CA PRO A 124 -41.65 -7.51 -4.39
C PRO A 124 -42.84 -6.57 -4.22
N ASP A 125 -43.32 -6.41 -3.00
CA ASP A 125 -44.45 -5.53 -2.68
C ASP A 125 -44.09 -4.06 -2.93
N PRO A 126 -44.75 -3.36 -3.87
CA PRO A 126 -44.48 -1.95 -4.15
C PRO A 126 -44.65 -1.03 -2.95
N GLU A 127 -45.50 -1.38 -1.98
CA GLU A 127 -45.74 -0.55 -0.79
C GLU A 127 -44.56 -0.59 0.19
N THR A 128 -43.82 -1.70 0.24
CA THR A 128 -42.68 -1.87 1.17
C THR A 128 -41.31 -1.86 0.50
N LEU A 129 -41.26 -1.92 -0.83
CA LEU A 129 -40.03 -2.12 -1.62
C LEU A 129 -38.88 -1.19 -1.23
N GLU A 130 -39.12 0.13 -1.15
CA GLU A 130 -38.06 1.10 -0.84
C GLU A 130 -37.55 0.97 0.61
N LEU A 131 -38.43 0.62 1.54
CA LEU A 131 -38.06 0.33 2.92
C LEU A 131 -37.25 -0.97 3.00
N ASP A 132 -37.66 -2.00 2.27
CA ASP A 132 -36.97 -3.29 2.25
C ASP A 132 -35.58 -3.17 1.61
N LYS A 133 -35.43 -2.40 0.51
CA LYS A 133 -34.13 -2.05 -0.08
C LYS A 133 -33.24 -1.35 0.94
N SER A 134 -33.77 -0.34 1.63
CA SER A 134 -33.01 0.43 2.62
C SER A 134 -32.51 -0.45 3.77
N ARG A 135 -33.34 -1.40 4.23
CA ARG A 135 -32.93 -2.38 5.24
C ARG A 135 -31.86 -3.35 4.74
N LEU A 136 -31.97 -3.80 3.48
CA LEU A 136 -30.96 -4.67 2.88
C LEU A 136 -29.62 -3.94 2.73
N VAL A 137 -29.65 -2.68 2.26
CA VAL A 137 -28.46 -1.80 2.23
C VAL A 137 -27.84 -1.72 3.62
N GLU A 138 -28.61 -1.38 4.65
CA GLU A 138 -28.11 -1.26 6.02
C GLU A 138 -27.48 -2.56 6.53
N MET A 139 -28.15 -3.71 6.35
CA MET A 139 -27.64 -5.01 6.80
C MET A 139 -26.36 -5.41 6.05
N VAL A 140 -26.30 -5.13 4.76
CA VAL A 140 -25.12 -5.40 3.91
C VAL A 140 -23.95 -4.53 4.34
N THR A 141 -24.15 -3.21 4.44
CA THR A 141 -23.13 -2.27 4.92
C THR A 141 -22.60 -2.69 6.29
N GLN A 142 -23.48 -2.97 7.26
CA GLN A 142 -23.08 -3.43 8.60
C GLN A 142 -22.35 -4.79 8.57
N THR A 143 -22.71 -5.69 7.66
CA THR A 143 -22.04 -7.00 7.53
C THR A 143 -20.63 -6.85 6.95
N MET A 144 -20.48 -5.98 5.96
CA MET A 144 -19.19 -5.67 5.32
C MET A 144 -18.27 -4.92 6.29
N GLU A 145 -18.80 -3.97 7.06
CA GLU A 145 -18.05 -3.18 8.06
C GLU A 145 -17.84 -3.92 9.39
N SER A 146 -18.49 -5.08 9.59
CA SER A 146 -18.35 -5.82 10.83
C SER A 146 -16.91 -6.27 11.08
N TRP A 147 -16.48 -6.21 12.34
CA TRP A 147 -15.13 -6.60 12.75
C TRP A 147 -14.77 -8.01 12.23
N HIS A 148 -13.64 -8.12 11.51
CA HIS A 148 -13.22 -9.33 10.81
C HIS A 148 -13.09 -10.58 11.71
N GLY A 149 -12.76 -10.40 13.00
CA GLY A 149 -12.69 -11.50 13.97
C GLY A 149 -14.07 -12.08 14.35
N ARG A 150 -15.17 -11.43 13.96
CA ARG A 150 -16.54 -11.93 14.15
C ARG A 150 -16.85 -12.98 13.08
N LYS A 151 -16.56 -14.24 13.38
CA LYS A 151 -16.99 -15.40 12.58
C LYS A 151 -18.52 -15.45 12.56
N THR A 152 -19.15 -15.21 11.40
CA THR A 152 -20.62 -15.28 11.24
C THR A 152 -21.07 -16.61 10.65
N SER A 153 -20.17 -17.37 10.03
CA SER A 153 -20.46 -18.72 9.56
C SER A 153 -20.71 -19.66 10.74
N PRO A 154 -21.83 -20.41 10.74
CA PRO A 154 -22.11 -21.45 11.73
C PRO A 154 -20.99 -22.51 11.81
N VAL A 155 -20.36 -22.83 10.67
CA VAL A 155 -19.28 -23.84 10.58
C VAL A 155 -18.05 -23.39 11.38
N TYR A 156 -17.62 -22.15 11.20
CA TYR A 156 -16.45 -21.60 11.90
C TYR A 156 -16.74 -21.28 13.37
N HIS A 157 -18.01 -21.09 13.73
CA HIS A 157 -18.43 -20.99 15.13
C HIS A 157 -18.33 -22.35 15.84
N LEU A 158 -18.79 -23.42 15.19
CA LEU A 158 -18.75 -24.78 15.74
C LEU A 158 -17.35 -25.41 15.68
N MET A 159 -16.49 -24.96 14.75
CA MET A 159 -15.11 -25.42 14.58
C MET A 159 -14.13 -24.24 14.68
N PRO A 160 -13.81 -23.76 15.89
CA PRO A 160 -13.03 -22.53 16.08
C PRO A 160 -11.60 -22.60 15.52
N ASN A 161 -11.04 -23.81 15.38
CA ASN A 161 -9.71 -24.07 14.85
C ASN A 161 -9.68 -24.26 13.32
N LEU A 162 -10.84 -24.26 12.65
CA LEU A 162 -10.89 -24.30 11.19
C LEU A 162 -10.30 -23.00 10.63
N GLN A 163 -9.37 -23.15 9.69
CA GLN A 163 -8.78 -22.05 8.94
C GLN A 163 -9.47 -21.96 7.58
N GLU A 164 -9.69 -20.74 7.09
CA GLU A 164 -10.15 -20.56 5.71
C GLU A 164 -9.13 -21.22 4.77
N PRO A 165 -9.60 -21.95 3.74
CA PRO A 165 -8.69 -22.54 2.79
C PRO A 165 -7.94 -21.45 2.03
N ASP A 166 -6.70 -21.73 1.65
CA ASP A 166 -5.97 -20.89 0.71
C ASP A 166 -6.63 -20.98 -0.66
N TRP A 167 -7.56 -20.07 -0.90
CA TRP A 167 -8.36 -20.03 -2.12
C TRP A 167 -7.51 -19.80 -3.37
N LYS A 168 -6.29 -19.26 -3.26
CA LYS A 168 -5.34 -19.14 -4.38
C LYS A 168 -4.88 -20.51 -4.87
N SER A 169 -4.71 -21.46 -3.95
CA SER A 169 -4.36 -22.85 -4.26
C SER A 169 -5.55 -23.66 -4.78
N LEU A 170 -6.78 -23.21 -4.46
CA LEU A 170 -8.04 -23.81 -4.91
C LEU A 170 -8.55 -23.13 -6.19
N ARG A 171 -7.72 -23.07 -7.24
CA ARG A 171 -8.17 -22.66 -8.58
C ARG A 171 -9.24 -23.65 -9.06
N ILE A 172 -10.51 -23.26 -9.01
CA ILE A 172 -11.65 -24.10 -9.43
C ILE A 172 -12.06 -23.67 -10.84
N GLY A 173 -11.90 -24.56 -11.82
CA GLY A 173 -12.56 -24.47 -13.13
C GLY A 173 -11.83 -23.84 -14.32
N ASP A 174 -12.54 -23.86 -15.44
CA ASP A 174 -12.16 -23.32 -16.75
C ASP A 174 -12.57 -21.83 -16.92
N VAL A 175 -12.72 -21.05 -15.83
CA VAL A 175 -12.94 -19.59 -15.90
C VAL A 175 -11.64 -18.90 -16.29
N ARG A 176 -11.25 -19.16 -17.54
CA ARG A 176 -9.99 -18.76 -18.12
C ARG A 176 -9.82 -17.25 -18.05
N GLU A 177 -10.90 -16.49 -18.25
CA GLU A 177 -10.85 -15.02 -18.28
C GLU A 177 -10.57 -14.37 -16.91
N PHE A 178 -11.18 -14.86 -15.82
CA PHE A 178 -10.87 -14.34 -14.47
C PHE A 178 -9.44 -14.65 -14.06
N TRP A 179 -9.00 -15.91 -14.26
CA TRP A 179 -7.64 -16.33 -13.92
C TRP A 179 -6.58 -15.72 -14.85
N GLU A 180 -6.88 -15.50 -16.13
CA GLU A 180 -6.01 -14.74 -17.05
C GLU A 180 -5.92 -13.27 -16.62
N ARG A 181 -7.04 -12.61 -16.29
CA ARG A 181 -7.01 -11.23 -15.75
C ARG A 181 -6.24 -11.14 -14.44
N HIS A 182 -6.38 -12.15 -13.57
CA HIS A 182 -5.62 -12.27 -12.34
C HIS A 182 -4.12 -12.44 -12.63
N ASP A 183 -3.76 -13.42 -13.45
CA ASP A 183 -2.37 -13.75 -13.74
C ASP A 183 -1.68 -12.57 -14.47
N ASP A 184 -2.40 -11.83 -15.33
CA ASP A 184 -1.94 -10.59 -15.96
C ASP A 184 -1.74 -9.47 -14.93
N TRP A 185 -2.69 -9.26 -14.01
CA TRP A 185 -2.57 -8.29 -12.93
C TRP A 185 -1.39 -8.62 -12.00
N GLU A 186 -1.26 -9.88 -11.58
CA GLU A 186 -0.19 -10.36 -10.71
C GLU A 186 1.18 -10.20 -11.40
N HIS A 187 1.26 -10.52 -12.70
CA HIS A 187 2.47 -10.30 -13.49
C HIS A 187 2.88 -8.82 -13.47
N ARG A 188 1.92 -7.90 -13.64
CA ARG A 188 2.16 -6.44 -13.65
C ARG A 188 2.57 -5.90 -12.29
N ILE A 189 1.93 -6.36 -11.20
CA ILE A 189 2.34 -6.04 -9.83
C ILE A 189 3.79 -6.46 -9.60
N ASN A 190 4.15 -7.68 -9.99
CA ASN A 190 5.50 -8.21 -9.85
C ASN A 190 6.51 -7.42 -10.70
N LEU A 191 6.15 -7.02 -11.91
CA LEU A 191 6.98 -6.19 -12.79
C LEU A 191 7.20 -4.79 -12.19
N ALA A 192 6.14 -4.12 -11.75
CA ALA A 192 6.20 -2.81 -11.11
C ALA A 192 7.09 -2.85 -9.86
N ARG A 193 6.95 -3.89 -9.03
CA ARG A 193 7.82 -4.12 -7.86
C ARG A 193 9.27 -4.32 -8.27
N ALA A 194 9.55 -5.20 -9.23
CA ALA A 194 10.90 -5.51 -9.68
C ALA A 194 11.62 -4.27 -10.25
N GLN A 195 10.87 -3.41 -10.94
CA GLN A 195 11.36 -2.16 -11.52
C GLN A 195 11.33 -0.97 -10.55
N LYS A 196 10.88 -1.18 -9.30
CA LYS A 196 10.72 -0.14 -8.27
C LYS A 196 9.82 1.02 -8.70
N ARG A 197 8.80 0.74 -9.53
CA ARG A 197 7.82 1.70 -10.03
C ARG A 197 6.63 1.78 -9.09
N ILE A 198 6.82 2.45 -7.97
CA ILE A 198 5.84 2.49 -6.88
C ILE A 198 4.52 3.14 -7.32
N GLY A 199 4.56 4.17 -8.18
CA GLY A 199 3.34 4.79 -8.74
C GLY A 199 2.45 3.79 -9.50
N ASP A 200 3.07 2.91 -10.30
CA ASP A 200 2.36 1.84 -11.02
C ASP A 200 1.75 0.84 -10.03
N LEU A 201 2.53 0.44 -9.02
CA LEU A 201 2.11 -0.50 -7.98
C LEU A 201 0.89 0.01 -7.20
N LEU A 202 0.82 1.31 -6.93
CA LEU A 202 -0.32 1.93 -6.23
C LEU A 202 -1.60 1.90 -7.07
N VAL A 203 -1.53 2.22 -8.37
CA VAL A 203 -2.70 2.13 -9.26
C VAL A 203 -3.19 0.69 -9.35
N LEU A 204 -2.27 -0.25 -9.61
CA LEU A 204 -2.59 -1.67 -9.72
C LEU A 204 -3.14 -2.24 -8.41
N ALA A 205 -2.68 -1.73 -7.25
CA ALA A 205 -3.22 -2.13 -5.96
C ALA A 205 -4.70 -1.72 -5.83
N ASP A 206 -5.07 -0.49 -6.17
CA ASP A 206 -6.48 -0.03 -6.12
C ASP A 206 -7.40 -0.77 -7.11
N GLU A 207 -6.81 -1.31 -8.19
CA GLU A 207 -7.49 -2.05 -9.26
C GLU A 207 -7.56 -3.56 -9.05
N ALA A 208 -7.03 -4.08 -7.94
CA ALA A 208 -7.02 -5.51 -7.69
C ALA A 208 -8.46 -6.10 -7.73
N PRO A 209 -8.64 -7.25 -8.39
CA PRO A 209 -9.96 -7.75 -8.78
C PRO A 209 -10.82 -8.21 -7.60
N VAL A 210 -10.21 -8.60 -6.48
CA VAL A 210 -10.93 -8.96 -5.24
C VAL A 210 -10.24 -8.37 -4.01
N ALA A 211 -10.99 -8.18 -2.92
CA ALA A 211 -10.53 -7.46 -1.73
C ALA A 211 -9.24 -8.05 -1.12
N ALA A 212 -9.11 -9.39 -1.07
CA ALA A 212 -7.94 -10.04 -0.51
C ALA A 212 -6.65 -9.74 -1.31
N PHE A 213 -6.72 -9.75 -2.66
CA PHE A 213 -5.59 -9.34 -3.50
C PHE A 213 -5.29 -7.85 -3.37
N ARG A 214 -6.34 -7.03 -3.19
CA ARG A 214 -6.20 -5.60 -2.92
C ARG A 214 -5.40 -5.34 -1.64
N ALA A 215 -5.74 -6.08 -0.58
CA ALA A 215 -5.07 -5.99 0.70
C ALA A 215 -3.57 -6.33 0.59
N GLU A 216 -3.26 -7.45 -0.07
CA GLU A 216 -1.89 -7.88 -0.33
C GLU A 216 -1.11 -6.86 -1.18
N ALA A 217 -1.71 -6.34 -2.24
CA ALA A 217 -1.08 -5.35 -3.10
C ALA A 217 -0.82 -4.03 -2.38
N TRP A 218 -1.74 -3.57 -1.52
CA TRP A 218 -1.51 -2.41 -0.66
C TRP A 218 -0.42 -2.64 0.37
N ILE A 219 -0.35 -3.82 0.99
CA ILE A 219 0.75 -4.18 1.90
C ILE A 219 2.09 -4.19 1.13
N MET A 220 2.09 -4.72 -0.10
CA MET A 220 3.26 -4.71 -0.98
C MET A 220 3.68 -3.28 -1.35
N ALA A 221 2.73 -2.41 -1.69
CA ALA A 221 2.97 -0.99 -1.97
C ALA A 221 3.54 -0.27 -0.75
N GLY A 222 2.97 -0.52 0.44
CA GLY A 222 3.46 0.01 1.71
C GLY A 222 4.90 -0.42 2.00
N ARG A 223 5.25 -1.68 1.78
CA ARG A 223 6.63 -2.17 1.91
C ARG A 223 7.58 -1.51 0.92
N ALA A 224 7.15 -1.30 -0.32
CA ALA A 224 7.95 -0.62 -1.34
C ALA A 224 8.18 0.86 -0.99
N LEU A 225 7.15 1.56 -0.52
CA LEU A 225 7.23 2.94 -0.01
C LEU A 225 8.15 3.03 1.21
N ARG A 226 8.05 2.10 2.16
CA ARG A 226 8.94 2.05 3.33
C ARG A 226 10.39 1.83 2.91
N ALA A 227 10.65 0.97 1.91
CA ALA A 227 12.00 0.77 1.36
C ALA A 227 12.53 2.02 0.65
N ALA A 228 11.65 2.87 0.12
CA ALA A 228 11.95 4.20 -0.41
C ALA A 228 11.94 5.32 0.65
N GLU A 229 11.88 4.96 1.94
CA GLU A 229 11.87 5.88 3.10
C GLU A 229 10.66 6.83 3.14
N GLN A 230 9.58 6.50 2.42
CA GLN A 230 8.32 7.24 2.40
C GLN A 230 7.37 6.74 3.51
N PHE A 231 7.79 6.87 4.78
CA PHE A 231 7.14 6.18 5.91
C PHE A 231 5.68 6.59 6.15
N ALA A 232 5.33 7.87 6.02
CA ALA A 232 3.97 8.33 6.22
C ALA A 232 3.03 7.75 5.16
N PHE A 233 3.43 7.81 3.88
CA PHE A 233 2.63 7.27 2.79
C PHE A 233 2.60 5.74 2.80
N ALA A 234 3.70 5.10 3.19
CA ALA A 234 3.75 3.65 3.45
C ALA A 234 2.71 3.23 4.50
N LEU A 235 2.65 3.96 5.62
CA LEU A 235 1.71 3.69 6.70
C LEU A 235 0.25 3.76 6.21
N GLU A 236 -0.10 4.76 5.40
CA GLU A 236 -1.45 4.86 4.82
C GLU A 236 -1.82 3.62 3.99
N GLN A 237 -0.91 3.13 3.13
CA GLN A 237 -1.21 1.95 2.31
C GLN A 237 -1.27 0.67 3.15
N LEU A 238 -0.38 0.53 4.13
CA LEU A 238 -0.41 -0.59 5.08
C LEU A 238 -1.72 -0.63 5.86
N GLU A 239 -2.24 0.53 6.27
CA GLU A 239 -3.51 0.63 6.99
C GLU A 239 -4.70 0.22 6.11
N LYS A 240 -4.74 0.62 4.84
CA LYS A 240 -5.76 0.12 3.89
C LYS A 240 -5.73 -1.41 3.76
N GLY A 241 -4.54 -1.99 3.62
CA GLY A 241 -4.40 -3.45 3.51
C GLY A 241 -4.81 -4.18 4.79
N LEU A 242 -4.40 -3.67 5.95
CA LEU A 242 -4.73 -4.22 7.26
C LEU A 242 -6.18 -3.99 7.69
N GLU A 243 -6.91 -3.05 7.08
CA GLU A 243 -8.36 -2.94 7.26
C GLU A 243 -9.08 -4.17 6.71
N ILE A 244 -8.60 -4.73 5.60
CA ILE A 244 -9.15 -5.95 4.99
C ILE A 244 -8.55 -7.21 5.63
N GLU A 245 -7.23 -7.23 5.85
CA GLU A 245 -6.51 -8.38 6.42
C GLU A 245 -5.82 -8.01 7.75
N PRO A 246 -6.58 -7.79 8.84
CA PRO A 246 -6.06 -7.25 10.11
C PRO A 246 -5.12 -8.20 10.87
N GLU A 247 -5.01 -9.44 10.41
CA GLU A 247 -4.15 -10.48 10.99
C GLU A 247 -2.89 -10.73 10.15
N ASP A 248 -2.69 -10.01 9.04
CA ASP A 248 -1.49 -10.17 8.21
C ASP A 248 -0.23 -9.73 8.98
N LYS A 249 0.57 -10.72 9.40
CA LYS A 249 1.77 -10.50 10.21
C LYS A 249 2.79 -9.62 9.50
N SER A 250 2.93 -9.77 8.18
CA SER A 250 3.91 -8.99 7.39
C SER A 250 3.54 -7.51 7.38
N GLY A 251 2.29 -7.17 7.09
CA GLY A 251 1.74 -5.82 7.10
C GLY A 251 1.81 -5.20 8.49
N LEU A 252 1.48 -5.95 9.55
CA LEU A 252 1.63 -5.49 10.93
C LEU A 252 3.09 -5.16 11.27
N THR A 253 4.03 -5.98 10.82
CA THR A 253 5.48 -5.76 11.03
C THR A 253 5.94 -4.48 10.34
N GLU A 254 5.62 -4.31 9.06
CA GLU A 254 5.99 -3.13 8.26
C GLU A 254 5.32 -1.85 8.82
N LYS A 255 4.08 -1.95 9.33
CA LYS A 255 3.37 -0.85 10.02
C LYS A 255 4.13 -0.39 11.26
N GLY A 256 4.55 -1.33 12.11
CA GLY A 256 5.35 -1.02 13.29
C GLY A 256 6.65 -0.28 12.95
N ILE A 257 7.33 -0.71 11.87
CA ILE A 257 8.57 -0.08 11.41
C ILE A 257 8.30 1.38 10.97
N CYS A 258 7.21 1.62 10.23
CA CYS A 258 6.82 2.98 9.83
C CYS A 258 6.51 3.86 11.05
N LEU A 259 5.74 3.35 12.02
CA LEU A 259 5.43 4.07 13.26
C LEU A 259 6.70 4.47 14.04
N GLN A 260 7.66 3.55 14.15
CA GLN A 260 8.94 3.82 14.80
C GLN A 260 9.74 4.89 14.05
N ARG A 261 9.83 4.80 12.73
CA ARG A 261 10.60 5.76 11.91
C ARG A 261 10.00 7.16 11.96
N LEU A 262 8.67 7.27 11.90
CA LEU A 262 7.95 8.54 12.05
C LEU A 262 8.12 9.13 13.45
N ALA A 263 8.13 8.28 14.49
CA ALA A 263 8.41 8.73 15.87
C ALA A 263 9.84 9.26 16.02
N LEU A 264 10.83 8.57 15.42
CA LEU A 264 12.23 8.98 15.45
C LEU A 264 12.46 10.32 14.73
N ASP A 265 11.73 10.58 13.64
CA ASP A 265 11.76 11.85 12.90
C ASP A 265 10.99 12.98 13.61
N GLY A 266 10.24 12.68 14.67
CA GLY A 266 9.40 13.66 15.37
C GLY A 266 8.16 14.07 14.56
N SER A 267 7.71 13.24 13.63
CA SER A 267 6.53 13.49 12.81
C SER A 267 5.27 13.69 13.68
N PRO A 268 4.44 14.71 13.41
CA PRO A 268 3.24 14.99 14.21
C PRO A 268 2.30 13.79 14.35
N GLY A 269 1.83 13.51 15.57
CA GLY A 269 0.91 12.38 15.84
C GLY A 269 1.58 11.00 15.94
N HIS A 270 2.92 10.93 15.87
CA HIS A 270 3.69 9.71 16.04
C HIS A 270 4.60 9.80 17.27
N SER A 271 4.70 8.70 18.01
CA SER A 271 5.52 8.60 19.23
C SER A 271 6.03 7.19 19.42
N PHE A 272 7.11 7.03 20.18
CA PHE A 272 7.63 5.71 20.54
C PHE A 272 6.62 4.89 21.35
N GLU A 273 5.76 5.54 22.15
CA GLU A 273 4.67 4.87 22.87
C GLU A 273 3.66 4.24 21.91
N ARG A 274 3.31 4.95 20.82
CA ARG A 274 2.41 4.41 19.80
C ARG A 274 3.03 3.21 19.07
N ALA A 275 4.33 3.26 18.77
CA ALA A 275 5.06 2.13 18.17
C ALA A 275 5.16 0.95 19.14
N ARG A 276 5.45 1.21 20.42
CA ARG A 276 5.50 0.20 21.50
C ARG A 276 4.15 -0.51 21.64
N SER A 277 3.07 0.24 21.82
CA SER A 277 1.72 -0.32 21.96
C SER A 277 1.30 -1.17 20.76
N HIS A 278 1.75 -0.82 19.55
CA HIS A 278 1.53 -1.63 18.36
C HIS A 278 2.23 -3.00 18.46
N TYR A 279 3.51 -3.04 18.82
CA TYR A 279 4.25 -4.30 18.98
C TYR A 279 3.76 -5.13 20.17
N GLU A 280 3.36 -4.52 21.28
CA GLU A 280 2.76 -5.23 22.42
C GLU A 280 1.47 -5.94 22.01
N LYS A 281 0.58 -5.28 21.26
CA LYS A 281 -0.62 -5.92 20.69
C LYS A 281 -0.30 -7.03 19.70
N MET A 282 0.79 -6.90 18.93
CA MET A 282 1.25 -8.00 18.08
C MET A 282 1.67 -9.21 18.92
N LEU A 283 2.34 -9.01 20.06
CA LEU A 283 2.78 -10.09 20.96
C LEU A 283 1.62 -10.77 21.71
N GLU A 284 0.48 -10.10 21.90
CA GLU A 284 -0.75 -10.77 22.37
C GLU A 284 -1.23 -11.84 21.38
N ARG A 285 -0.99 -11.64 20.08
CA ARG A 285 -1.44 -12.53 18.99
C ARG A 285 -0.37 -13.52 18.55
N PHE A 286 0.88 -13.10 18.55
CA PHE A 286 2.05 -13.89 18.20
C PHE A 286 3.01 -13.94 19.39
N PRO A 287 2.67 -14.68 20.47
CA PRO A 287 3.53 -14.78 21.64
C PRO A 287 4.92 -15.31 21.28
N GLU A 288 5.94 -14.75 21.91
CA GLU A 288 7.35 -15.13 21.71
C GLU A 288 7.88 -14.97 20.27
N ASP A 289 7.20 -14.22 19.40
CA ASP A 289 7.72 -13.96 18.06
C ASP A 289 9.05 -13.16 18.13
N PRO A 290 10.19 -13.74 17.70
CA PRO A 290 11.49 -13.14 17.93
C PRO A 290 11.69 -11.83 17.17
N GLU A 291 11.12 -11.71 15.97
CA GLU A 291 11.20 -10.49 15.16
C GLU A 291 10.43 -9.34 15.83
N THR A 292 9.18 -9.59 16.25
CA THR A 292 8.36 -8.60 16.97
C THR A 292 9.03 -8.15 18.28
N LEU A 293 9.58 -9.09 19.06
CA LEU A 293 10.32 -8.78 20.29
C LEU A 293 11.57 -7.94 20.03
N ALA A 294 12.31 -8.23 18.97
CA ALA A 294 13.52 -7.48 18.64
C ALA A 294 13.21 -6.09 18.07
N LEU A 295 12.11 -5.92 17.32
CA LEU A 295 11.62 -4.61 16.89
C LEU A 295 11.14 -3.76 18.07
N LEU A 296 10.45 -4.38 19.04
CA LEU A 296 10.13 -3.73 20.32
C LEU A 296 11.40 -3.29 21.06
N GLY A 297 12.41 -4.17 21.13
CA GLY A 297 13.74 -3.81 21.68
C GLY A 297 14.40 -2.65 20.93
N ARG A 298 14.22 -2.56 19.61
CA ARG A 298 14.71 -1.43 18.79
C ARG A 298 14.00 -0.13 19.15
N VAL A 299 12.69 -0.16 19.34
CA VAL A 299 11.90 1.01 19.75
C VAL A 299 12.42 1.57 21.08
N ASP A 300 12.63 0.70 22.07
CA ASP A 300 13.14 1.13 23.38
C ASP A 300 14.60 1.61 23.29
N LYS A 301 15.44 0.97 22.45
CA LYS A 301 16.82 1.41 22.20
C LYS A 301 16.87 2.79 21.55
N ASP A 302 16.04 3.04 20.55
CA ASP A 302 15.98 4.33 19.86
C ASP A 302 15.46 5.43 20.80
N ALA A 303 14.44 5.13 21.60
CA ALA A 303 13.92 6.05 22.61
C ALA A 303 14.95 6.37 23.70
N TRP A 304 15.72 5.37 24.15
CA TRP A 304 16.84 5.58 25.07
C TRP A 304 17.94 6.44 24.42
N SER A 305 18.32 6.14 23.18
CA SER A 305 19.35 6.89 22.45
C SER A 305 18.99 8.36 22.28
N LEU A 306 17.74 8.66 21.92
CA LEU A 306 17.26 10.03 21.74
C LEU A 306 17.26 10.84 23.05
N ALA A 307 17.14 10.18 24.21
CA ALA A 307 17.11 10.86 25.50
C ALA A 307 18.47 11.49 25.87
N TRP A 308 19.58 10.86 25.47
CA TRP A 308 20.94 11.33 25.78
C TRP A 308 21.68 11.96 24.59
N ASP A 309 21.33 11.61 23.34
CA ASP A 309 21.98 12.12 22.12
C ASP A 309 21.47 13.52 21.74
N ARG A 310 21.78 14.50 22.60
CA ARG A 310 21.31 15.88 22.46
C ARG A 310 22.35 16.75 21.73
N PRO A 311 21.94 17.60 20.77
CA PRO A 311 22.86 18.52 20.09
C PRO A 311 23.64 19.39 21.08
N GLY A 312 24.97 19.33 21.02
CA GLY A 312 25.86 20.15 21.84
C GLY A 312 26.24 19.58 23.21
N ALA A 313 25.72 18.41 23.60
CA ALA A 313 26.15 17.73 24.83
C ALA A 313 27.61 17.25 24.73
N SER A 314 28.36 17.36 25.82
CA SER A 314 29.67 16.74 25.99
C SER A 314 29.54 15.22 26.12
N VAL A 315 30.65 14.50 25.93
CA VAL A 315 30.67 13.03 26.08
C VAL A 315 30.30 12.64 27.52
N GLU A 316 30.77 13.40 28.50
CA GLU A 316 30.49 13.19 29.91
C GLU A 316 29.00 13.33 30.21
N GLU A 317 28.36 14.39 29.70
CA GLU A 317 26.91 14.61 29.83
C GLU A 317 26.11 13.49 29.12
N MET A 318 26.51 13.11 27.91
CA MET A 318 25.86 12.01 27.18
C MET A 318 25.92 10.70 27.97
N ARG A 319 27.07 10.38 28.58
CA ARG A 319 27.23 9.16 29.40
C ARG A 319 26.40 9.24 30.67
N GLU A 320 26.35 10.39 31.34
CA GLU A 320 25.54 10.61 32.53
C GLU A 320 24.04 10.44 32.22
N ASP A 321 23.55 11.09 31.16
CA ASP A 321 22.16 10.96 30.71
C ASP A 321 21.83 9.51 30.29
N ALA A 322 22.72 8.86 29.55
CA ALA A 322 22.54 7.48 29.12
C ALA A 322 22.46 6.50 30.31
N ALA A 323 23.24 6.75 31.36
CA ALA A 323 23.19 6.00 32.61
C ALA A 323 21.95 6.34 33.45
N TYR A 324 21.50 7.59 33.45
CA TYR A 324 20.27 8.02 34.13
C TYR A 324 19.01 7.37 33.53
N GLU A 325 19.01 7.17 32.21
CA GLU A 325 17.91 6.55 31.47
C GLU A 325 17.95 5.00 31.47
N ASP A 326 18.53 4.41 32.52
CA ASP A 326 18.78 2.96 32.66
C ASP A 326 17.51 2.11 32.49
N ALA A 327 16.35 2.62 32.93
CA ALA A 327 15.10 1.88 32.86
C ALA A 327 14.71 1.55 31.41
N ARG A 328 14.91 2.49 30.47
CA ARG A 328 14.65 2.27 29.04
C ARG A 328 15.67 1.32 28.44
N LEU A 329 16.94 1.46 28.81
CA LEU A 329 18.01 0.54 28.41
C LEU A 329 17.71 -0.89 28.85
N ARG A 330 17.25 -1.10 30.10
CA ARG A 330 16.85 -2.41 30.62
C ARG A 330 15.62 -2.98 29.90
N GLY A 331 14.67 -2.14 29.50
CA GLY A 331 13.53 -2.54 28.65
C GLY A 331 14.00 -3.09 27.31
N ALA A 332 14.89 -2.38 26.63
CA ALA A 332 15.48 -2.84 25.36
C ALA A 332 16.25 -4.16 25.52
N ILE A 333 17.09 -4.27 26.57
CA ILE A 333 17.81 -5.51 26.92
C ILE A 333 16.83 -6.67 27.10
N ALA A 334 15.78 -6.48 27.89
CA ALA A 334 14.80 -7.53 28.17
C ALA A 334 14.12 -8.05 26.90
N SER A 335 13.72 -7.15 26.00
CA SER A 335 13.07 -7.50 24.73
C SER A 335 14.01 -8.27 23.79
N TYR A 336 15.24 -7.78 23.57
CA TYR A 336 16.21 -8.49 22.73
C TYR A 336 16.64 -9.84 23.30
N ARG A 337 16.85 -9.90 24.62
CA ARG A 337 17.18 -11.12 25.35
C ARG A 337 16.07 -12.16 25.22
N ARG A 338 14.81 -11.75 25.42
CA ARG A 338 13.64 -12.63 25.25
C ARG A 338 13.53 -13.15 23.81
N ALA A 339 13.73 -12.29 22.81
CA ALA A 339 13.76 -12.69 21.40
C ALA A 339 14.82 -13.77 21.13
N TYR A 340 16.03 -13.58 21.66
CA TYR A 340 17.13 -14.52 21.47
C TYR A 340 16.90 -15.85 22.21
N CYS A 341 16.37 -15.81 23.43
CA CYS A 341 16.02 -17.02 24.18
C CYS A 341 14.90 -17.83 23.49
N ALA A 342 13.93 -17.16 22.87
CA ALA A 342 12.86 -17.82 22.12
C ALA A 342 13.38 -18.49 20.83
N ASN A 343 14.36 -17.89 20.16
CA ASN A 343 14.98 -18.43 18.96
C ASN A 343 16.50 -18.11 18.91
N PRO A 344 17.38 -19.04 19.34
CA PRO A 344 18.83 -18.81 19.29
C PRO A 344 19.40 -18.63 17.88
N GLY A 345 18.69 -19.04 16.82
CA GLY A 345 19.06 -18.74 15.44
C GLY A 345 18.94 -17.26 15.09
N HIS A 346 18.26 -16.48 15.93
CA HIS A 346 18.07 -15.04 15.80
C HIS A 346 19.25 -14.27 16.42
N TYR A 347 20.48 -14.58 15.98
CA TYR A 347 21.71 -14.04 16.57
C TYR A 347 21.78 -12.51 16.59
N TYR A 348 21.04 -11.82 15.70
CA TYR A 348 21.00 -10.36 15.71
C TYR A 348 20.35 -9.79 16.98
N SER A 349 19.33 -10.45 17.55
CA SER A 349 18.78 -10.02 18.84
C SER A 349 19.73 -10.37 19.97
N GLY A 350 20.45 -11.49 19.86
CA GLY A 350 21.47 -11.89 20.81
C GLY A 350 22.63 -10.88 20.91
N ILE A 351 23.17 -10.42 19.77
CA ILE A 351 24.25 -9.43 19.77
C ILE A 351 23.80 -8.04 20.22
N ASN A 352 22.57 -7.63 19.90
CA ASN A 352 22.00 -6.40 20.44
C ASN A 352 21.82 -6.50 21.96
N ALA A 353 21.31 -7.62 22.49
CA ALA A 353 21.21 -7.85 23.93
C ALA A 353 22.59 -7.79 24.60
N LEU A 354 23.58 -8.50 24.08
CA LEU A 354 24.96 -8.49 24.60
C LEU A 354 25.57 -7.10 24.62
N THR A 355 25.45 -6.36 23.51
CA THR A 355 25.97 -5.00 23.39
C THR A 355 25.35 -4.09 24.44
N LEU A 356 24.02 -4.13 24.60
CA LEU A 356 23.32 -3.29 25.57
C LEU A 356 23.58 -3.71 27.03
N MET A 357 23.74 -5.01 27.31
CA MET A 357 24.12 -5.49 28.65
C MET A 357 25.51 -5.00 29.05
N GLN A 358 26.49 -5.04 28.14
CA GLN A 358 27.83 -4.52 28.42
C GLN A 358 27.84 -2.99 28.54
N LEU A 359 27.10 -2.28 27.70
CA LEU A 359 26.91 -0.83 27.84
C LEU A 359 26.29 -0.48 29.19
N TYR A 360 25.27 -1.22 29.62
CA TYR A 360 24.64 -1.02 30.91
C TYR A 360 25.67 -1.12 32.05
N THR A 361 26.52 -2.16 32.04
CA THR A 361 27.58 -2.31 33.03
C THR A 361 28.63 -1.20 32.95
N ASP A 362 29.04 -0.77 31.75
CA ASP A 362 30.00 0.33 31.55
C ASP A 362 29.47 1.69 32.03
N LEU A 363 28.19 1.97 31.78
CA LEU A 363 27.54 3.24 32.12
C LEU A 363 27.18 3.33 33.61
N THR A 364 26.71 2.22 34.20
CA THR A 364 26.12 2.23 35.56
C THR A 364 27.02 1.62 36.63
N GLY A 365 28.03 0.82 36.23
CA GLY A 365 28.83 0.00 37.13
C GLY A 365 28.11 -1.24 37.67
N ASP A 366 26.85 -1.48 37.29
CA ASP A 366 26.05 -2.61 37.78
C ASP A 366 26.32 -3.88 36.93
N SER A 367 26.79 -4.93 37.60
CA SER A 367 27.22 -6.19 37.00
C SER A 367 26.14 -7.28 36.97
N ARG A 368 24.86 -6.94 37.11
CA ARG A 368 23.74 -7.91 37.15
C ARG A 368 23.68 -8.88 35.97
N TYR A 369 24.22 -8.50 34.82
CA TYR A 369 24.23 -9.32 33.61
C TYR A 369 25.54 -10.10 33.40
N ALA A 370 26.50 -10.05 34.32
CA ALA A 370 27.85 -10.59 34.10
C ALA A 370 27.85 -12.08 33.70
N ASP A 371 27.10 -12.93 34.43
CA ASP A 371 27.02 -14.37 34.14
C ASP A 371 26.31 -14.65 32.80
N GLU A 372 25.28 -13.86 32.50
CA GLU A 372 24.51 -13.98 31.26
C GLU A 372 25.33 -13.54 30.05
N ILE A 373 26.11 -12.45 30.16
CA ILE A 373 27.05 -11.98 29.14
C ILE A 373 28.04 -13.09 28.75
N GLN A 374 28.65 -13.76 29.75
CA GLN A 374 29.62 -14.84 29.49
C GLN A 374 28.99 -16.00 28.72
N THR A 375 27.78 -16.39 29.11
CA THR A 375 27.06 -17.51 28.48
C THR A 375 26.57 -17.13 27.07
N MET A 376 25.97 -15.96 26.93
CA MET A 376 25.40 -15.50 25.67
C MET A 376 26.45 -15.21 24.61
N ALA A 377 27.64 -14.71 24.97
CA ALA A 377 28.71 -14.44 24.01
C ALA A 377 29.10 -15.69 23.20
N GLY A 378 29.29 -16.82 23.87
CA GLY A 378 29.58 -18.11 23.22
C GLY A 378 28.41 -18.62 22.37
N ALA A 379 27.18 -18.46 22.88
CA ALA A 379 25.98 -18.89 22.17
C ALA A 379 25.75 -18.08 20.88
N VAL A 380 25.86 -16.75 20.95
CA VAL A 380 25.70 -15.84 19.80
C VAL A 380 26.76 -16.12 18.74
N LYS A 381 28.01 -16.33 19.17
CA LYS A 381 29.11 -16.72 18.29
C LYS A 381 28.78 -18.00 17.53
N PHE A 382 28.36 -19.04 18.25
CA PHE A 382 28.00 -20.33 17.64
C PHE A 382 26.84 -20.16 16.66
N ALA A 383 25.76 -19.49 17.06
CA ALA A 383 24.58 -19.27 16.23
C ALA A 383 24.91 -18.53 14.92
N ALA A 384 25.71 -17.47 14.99
CA ALA A 384 26.13 -16.73 13.79
C ALA A 384 27.06 -17.55 12.89
N GLN A 385 27.97 -18.37 13.46
CA GLN A 385 28.89 -19.22 12.70
C GLN A 385 28.19 -20.35 11.92
N VAL A 386 27.06 -20.84 12.44
CA VAL A 386 26.32 -21.96 11.82
C VAL A 386 25.17 -21.49 10.94
N GLU A 387 25.05 -20.19 10.63
CA GLU A 387 24.01 -19.62 9.76
C GLU A 387 24.02 -20.34 8.39
N PRO A 388 22.96 -21.11 8.06
CA PRO A 388 22.94 -21.88 6.82
C PRO A 388 22.59 -21.04 5.59
N SER A 389 21.91 -19.90 5.75
CA SER A 389 21.36 -19.11 4.65
C SER A 389 22.43 -18.25 3.96
N PRO A 390 22.68 -18.45 2.65
CA PRO A 390 23.60 -17.59 1.90
C PRO A 390 23.20 -16.11 1.88
N ASN A 391 21.91 -15.81 2.03
CA ASN A 391 21.39 -14.44 2.04
C ASN A 391 21.62 -13.74 3.40
N GLN A 392 21.94 -14.50 4.45
CA GLN A 392 22.20 -13.97 5.80
C GLN A 392 23.69 -13.87 6.12
N ARG A 393 24.58 -14.35 5.23
CA ARG A 393 26.04 -14.35 5.46
C ARG A 393 26.64 -12.98 5.80
N PHE A 394 26.11 -11.91 5.21
CA PHE A 394 26.52 -10.56 5.59
C PHE A 394 26.18 -10.27 7.06
N TRP A 395 24.92 -10.51 7.45
CA TRP A 395 24.42 -10.21 8.79
C TRP A 395 25.04 -11.10 9.87
N SER A 396 25.27 -12.38 9.58
CA SER A 396 25.96 -13.28 10.51
C SER A 396 27.43 -12.89 10.68
N ALA A 397 28.14 -12.53 9.60
CA ALA A 397 29.51 -12.05 9.67
C ALA A 397 29.62 -10.67 10.37
N CYS A 398 28.67 -9.76 10.14
CA CYS A 398 28.57 -8.51 10.89
C CYS A 398 28.39 -8.77 12.38
N THR A 399 27.51 -9.73 12.75
CA THR A 399 27.29 -10.12 14.14
C THR A 399 28.58 -10.65 14.80
N LEU A 400 29.40 -11.40 14.06
CA LEU A 400 30.71 -11.83 14.55
C LEU A 400 31.67 -10.65 14.72
N GLY A 401 31.65 -9.67 13.80
CA GLY A 401 32.41 -8.43 13.95
C GLY A 401 31.99 -7.60 15.16
N ASP A 402 30.67 -7.45 15.37
CA ASP A 402 30.09 -6.79 16.54
C ASP A 402 30.52 -7.50 17.83
N LEU A 403 30.59 -8.85 17.84
CA LEU A 403 31.10 -9.59 18.98
C LEU A 403 32.59 -9.31 19.23
N GLU A 404 33.40 -9.21 18.19
CA GLU A 404 34.81 -8.82 18.33
C GLU A 404 34.96 -7.37 18.84
N VAL A 405 33.99 -6.48 18.59
CA VAL A 405 34.00 -5.13 19.20
C VAL A 405 33.88 -5.23 20.72
N LEU A 406 33.02 -6.14 21.20
CA LEU A 406 32.75 -6.34 22.63
C LEU A 406 33.86 -7.08 23.38
N VAL A 407 34.48 -8.09 22.77
CA VAL A 407 35.40 -9.00 23.49
C VAL A 407 36.79 -9.14 22.88
N GLY A 408 37.01 -8.55 21.71
CA GLY A 408 38.21 -8.72 20.90
C GLY A 408 39.18 -7.55 20.96
N THR A 409 39.92 -7.37 19.87
CA THR A 409 40.98 -6.37 19.69
C THR A 409 40.74 -5.58 18.39
N PRO A 410 41.37 -4.41 18.19
CA PRO A 410 41.21 -3.64 16.96
C PRO A 410 41.55 -4.45 15.68
N ASP A 411 42.53 -5.34 15.77
CA ASP A 411 42.93 -6.23 14.66
C ASP A 411 41.88 -7.31 14.38
N SER A 412 41.32 -7.95 15.41
CA SER A 412 40.28 -8.97 15.23
C SER A 412 38.97 -8.37 14.73
N VAL A 413 38.59 -7.18 15.22
CA VAL A 413 37.46 -6.39 14.70
C VAL A 413 37.64 -6.09 13.21
N THR A 414 38.81 -5.56 12.83
CA THR A 414 39.11 -5.24 11.43
C THR A 414 39.03 -6.48 10.54
N SER A 415 39.53 -7.61 11.02
CA SER A 415 39.49 -8.89 10.28
C SER A 415 38.05 -9.37 10.09
N ALA A 416 37.25 -9.38 11.15
CA ALA A 416 35.87 -9.86 11.12
C ALA A 416 34.97 -8.98 10.23
N TYR A 417 35.04 -7.65 10.35
CA TYR A 417 34.24 -6.77 9.48
C TYR A 417 34.71 -6.79 8.02
N LYS A 418 35.99 -7.05 7.72
CA LYS A 418 36.43 -7.29 6.34
C LYS A 418 35.74 -8.52 5.73
N GLU A 419 35.58 -9.58 6.51
CA GLU A 419 34.84 -10.78 6.08
C GLU A 419 33.36 -10.46 5.86
N ALA A 420 32.75 -9.67 6.75
CA ALA A 420 31.38 -9.21 6.57
C ALA A 420 31.22 -8.38 5.29
N ILE A 421 32.07 -7.38 5.08
CA ILE A 421 32.07 -6.52 3.88
C ILE A 421 32.22 -7.35 2.60
N ALA A 422 33.03 -8.42 2.61
CA ALA A 422 33.17 -9.31 1.46
C ALA A 422 31.86 -10.04 1.10
N ASN A 423 30.93 -10.21 2.04
CA ASN A 423 29.63 -10.84 1.85
C ASN A 423 28.48 -9.86 1.53
N ASN A 424 28.72 -8.54 1.56
CA ASN A 424 27.70 -7.48 1.47
C ASN A 424 27.05 -7.31 0.08
N ARG A 425 27.61 -7.89 -0.98
CA ARG A 425 27.13 -7.74 -2.39
C ARG A 425 26.89 -6.28 -2.81
N ASN A 426 27.72 -5.34 -2.35
CA ASN A 426 27.65 -3.89 -2.64
C ASN A 426 26.36 -3.19 -2.19
N ASP A 427 25.66 -3.70 -1.17
CA ASP A 427 24.55 -3.00 -0.54
C ASP A 427 25.06 -1.86 0.36
N TRP A 428 24.86 -0.61 -0.06
CA TRP A 428 25.27 0.56 0.71
C TRP A 428 24.48 0.70 2.02
N PHE A 429 23.18 0.40 2.02
CA PHE A 429 22.33 0.57 3.20
C PHE A 429 22.70 -0.43 4.30
N ALA A 430 23.03 -1.65 3.91
CA ALA A 430 23.48 -2.68 4.83
C ALA A 430 24.79 -2.29 5.55
N LEU A 431 25.79 -1.79 4.80
CA LEU A 431 27.03 -1.27 5.39
C LEU A 431 26.80 -0.06 6.28
N ASN A 432 26.00 0.91 5.82
CA ASN A 432 25.73 2.12 6.57
C ASN A 432 24.96 1.81 7.87
N SER A 433 24.04 0.84 7.85
CA SER A 433 23.33 0.37 9.04
C SER A 433 24.29 -0.18 10.11
N SER A 434 25.21 -1.08 9.73
CA SER A 434 26.23 -1.60 10.66
C SER A 434 27.16 -0.50 11.18
N ARG A 435 27.57 0.43 10.31
CA ARG A 435 28.37 1.59 10.71
C ARG A 435 27.64 2.50 11.71
N SER A 436 26.35 2.77 11.49
CA SER A 436 25.55 3.62 12.40
C SER A 436 25.46 3.04 13.81
N GLN A 437 25.45 1.71 13.96
CA GLN A 437 25.50 1.07 15.27
C GLN A 437 26.84 1.35 15.98
N LEU A 438 27.96 1.28 15.26
CA LEU A 438 29.27 1.63 15.82
C LEU A 438 29.39 3.10 16.22
N LEU A 439 28.79 4.00 15.44
CA LEU A 439 28.79 5.42 15.77
C LEU A 439 28.00 5.73 17.05
N LEU A 440 26.94 4.97 17.35
CA LEU A 440 26.25 5.06 18.64
C LEU A 440 27.22 4.75 19.80
N LEU A 441 28.03 3.70 19.65
CA LEU A 441 29.02 3.29 20.65
C LEU A 441 30.14 4.33 20.80
N ASP A 442 30.59 4.91 19.68
CA ASP A 442 31.63 5.95 19.67
C ASP A 442 31.20 7.22 20.42
N LYS A 443 29.93 7.64 20.27
CA LYS A 443 29.38 8.80 21.02
C LYS A 443 29.51 8.63 22.53
N LEU A 444 29.37 7.40 23.01
CA LEU A 444 29.53 7.06 24.43
C LEU A 444 30.96 6.67 24.80
N ARG A 445 31.92 6.67 23.87
CA ARG A 445 33.31 6.20 24.07
C ARG A 445 33.41 4.77 24.59
N PHE A 446 32.47 3.92 24.19
CA PHE A 446 32.48 2.51 24.56
C PHE A 446 33.47 1.75 23.66
N HIS A 447 34.49 1.10 24.26
CA HIS A 447 35.60 0.43 23.55
C HIS A 447 36.17 1.23 22.36
N PRO A 448 36.75 2.42 22.60
CA PRO A 448 37.03 3.40 21.55
C PRO A 448 38.00 2.89 20.47
N GLU A 449 39.00 2.07 20.83
CA GLU A 449 39.95 1.50 19.87
C GLU A 449 39.28 0.47 18.94
N ASN A 450 38.46 -0.42 19.50
CA ASN A 450 37.73 -1.45 18.74
C ASN A 450 36.68 -0.80 17.83
N VAL A 451 35.91 0.16 18.35
CA VAL A 451 34.89 0.89 17.58
C VAL A 451 35.54 1.67 16.44
N ALA A 452 36.65 2.38 16.69
CA ALA A 452 37.37 3.11 15.65
C ALA A 452 37.87 2.19 14.52
N ALA A 453 38.37 1.01 14.86
CA ALA A 453 38.77 0.00 13.88
C ALA A 453 37.59 -0.47 13.00
N GLY A 454 36.43 -0.73 13.60
CA GLY A 454 35.22 -1.10 12.87
C GLY A 454 34.69 0.01 11.97
N VAL A 455 34.60 1.25 12.49
CA VAL A 455 34.18 2.42 11.70
C VAL A 455 35.09 2.62 10.50
N ALA A 456 36.41 2.53 10.68
CA ALA A 456 37.37 2.66 9.59
C ALA A 456 37.21 1.57 8.51
N ALA A 457 36.86 0.34 8.89
CA ALA A 457 36.59 -0.75 7.95
C ALA A 457 35.37 -0.43 7.07
N PHE A 458 34.27 0.01 7.68
CA PHE A 458 33.05 0.37 6.94
C PHE A 458 33.22 1.66 6.12
N ASP A 459 33.87 2.70 6.64
CA ASP A 459 34.16 3.94 5.91
C ASP A 459 34.92 3.67 4.62
N ARG A 460 35.95 2.81 4.68
CA ARG A 460 36.73 2.42 3.51
C ARG A 460 35.91 1.66 2.48
N ALA A 461 34.94 0.85 2.91
CA ALA A 461 34.05 0.13 2.00
C ALA A 461 33.01 1.07 1.37
N LEU A 462 32.39 1.94 2.17
CA LEU A 462 31.41 2.92 1.73
C LEU A 462 32.00 3.92 0.73
N GLN A 463 33.25 4.35 0.89
CA GLN A 463 33.96 5.21 -0.07
C GLN A 463 34.07 4.63 -1.49
N ARG A 464 33.93 3.30 -1.64
CA ARG A 464 33.99 2.62 -2.94
C ARG A 464 32.61 2.43 -3.58
N LEU A 465 31.55 2.71 -2.84
CA LEU A 465 30.17 2.60 -3.30
C LEU A 465 29.64 4.00 -3.59
N SER A 466 28.83 4.12 -4.63
CA SER A 466 27.98 5.30 -4.78
C SER A 466 26.93 5.28 -3.67
N LYS A 467 26.73 6.41 -3.00
CA LYS A 467 25.61 6.56 -2.10
C LYS A 467 24.31 6.39 -2.91
N PRO A 468 23.26 5.79 -2.34
CA PRO A 468 21.95 5.75 -2.98
C PRO A 468 21.43 7.14 -3.37
N GLU A 469 21.83 8.18 -2.64
CA GLU A 469 21.57 9.59 -2.92
C GLU A 469 22.35 10.13 -4.14
N ASP A 470 23.42 9.47 -4.57
CA ASP A 470 24.16 9.80 -5.80
C ASP A 470 23.37 9.39 -7.06
N SER A 471 22.32 8.57 -6.91
CA SER A 471 21.34 8.38 -7.98
C SER A 471 20.46 9.62 -8.08
N TRP A 472 20.25 10.11 -9.31
CA TRP A 472 19.44 11.31 -9.52
C TRP A 472 18.07 11.17 -8.83
N ARG A 473 17.73 12.16 -8.00
CA ARG A 473 16.43 12.32 -7.36
C ARG A 473 15.94 13.73 -7.60
N PRO A 474 14.66 13.94 -7.94
CA PRO A 474 14.15 15.27 -8.17
C PRO A 474 14.15 16.08 -6.89
N ARG A 475 14.62 17.32 -6.96
CA ARG A 475 14.51 18.28 -5.85
C ARG A 475 13.04 18.63 -5.59
N GLN A 476 12.26 18.89 -6.65
CA GLN A 476 10.80 19.02 -6.61
C GLN A 476 10.15 18.19 -7.73
N VAL A 477 8.89 17.81 -7.53
CA VAL A 477 8.07 17.14 -8.55
C VAL A 477 6.89 18.03 -8.91
N PHE A 478 6.90 18.58 -10.12
CA PHE A 478 5.81 19.36 -10.69
C PHE A 478 4.82 18.45 -11.41
N LEU A 479 3.65 18.31 -10.81
CA LEU A 479 2.52 17.58 -11.39
C LEU A 479 1.59 18.58 -12.08
N PHE A 480 1.21 18.31 -13.31
CA PHE A 480 0.31 19.17 -14.08
C PHE A 480 -0.94 18.42 -14.56
N SER A 481 -2.08 19.13 -14.55
CA SER A 481 -3.31 18.71 -15.22
C SER A 481 -4.07 19.94 -15.69
N GLY A 482 -4.48 19.98 -16.96
CA GLY A 482 -5.15 21.14 -17.52
C GLY A 482 -6.13 20.83 -18.63
N HIS A 483 -6.88 21.85 -19.03
CA HIS A 483 -7.77 21.77 -20.18
C HIS A 483 -6.98 21.69 -21.49
N MET A 484 -7.49 20.86 -22.40
CA MET A 484 -7.16 20.99 -23.81
C MET A 484 -7.74 22.30 -24.37
N VAL A 485 -7.08 22.85 -25.38
CA VAL A 485 -7.70 23.90 -26.20
C VAL A 485 -8.99 23.37 -26.80
N ASP A 486 -10.03 24.19 -26.73
CA ASP A 486 -11.35 23.84 -27.21
C ASP A 486 -11.33 23.43 -28.69
N THR A 487 -12.23 22.51 -29.07
CA THR A 487 -12.49 22.22 -30.48
C THR A 487 -13.11 23.45 -31.14
N PRO A 488 -12.92 23.66 -32.46
CA PRO A 488 -13.45 24.83 -33.16
C PRO A 488 -14.97 25.04 -33.02
N ASP A 489 -15.72 23.98 -32.74
CA ASP A 489 -17.18 23.93 -32.67
C ASP A 489 -17.73 23.84 -31.23
N ARG A 490 -16.90 24.02 -30.20
CA ARG A 490 -17.33 23.87 -28.80
C ARG A 490 -18.34 24.96 -28.41
N ALA A 491 -19.57 24.53 -28.08
CA ALA A 491 -20.67 25.45 -27.74
C ALA A 491 -20.46 26.26 -26.45
N GLN A 492 -19.81 25.69 -25.44
CA GLN A 492 -19.46 26.36 -24.19
C GLN A 492 -17.95 26.34 -24.00
N PRO A 493 -17.27 27.48 -24.24
CA PRO A 493 -15.81 27.54 -24.15
C PRO A 493 -15.30 27.28 -22.73
N ARG A 494 -14.22 26.52 -22.62
CA ARG A 494 -13.50 26.24 -21.37
C ARG A 494 -12.06 26.74 -21.43
N PHE A 495 -11.42 26.55 -22.57
CA PHE A 495 -10.09 27.07 -22.87
C PHE A 495 -10.00 27.42 -24.38
N PRO A 496 -10.51 28.61 -24.76
CA PRO A 496 -10.41 29.14 -26.12
C PRO A 496 -8.97 29.29 -26.64
N SER A 497 -8.79 29.23 -27.96
CA SER A 497 -7.47 29.35 -28.61
C SER A 497 -6.80 30.71 -28.42
N ASP A 498 -7.56 31.79 -28.24
CA ASP A 498 -7.04 33.14 -27.97
C ASP A 498 -6.43 33.28 -26.57
N LEU A 499 -6.69 32.32 -25.66
CA LEU A 499 -6.10 32.32 -24.32
C LEU A 499 -4.77 31.55 -24.23
N VAL A 500 -4.32 30.92 -25.32
CA VAL A 500 -3.16 30.01 -25.32
C VAL A 500 -1.87 30.72 -24.91
N GLU A 501 -1.62 31.92 -25.42
CA GLU A 501 -0.42 32.71 -25.12
C GLU A 501 -0.38 33.10 -23.64
N ILE A 502 -1.45 33.74 -23.16
CA ILE A 502 -1.57 34.17 -21.75
C ILE A 502 -1.51 32.96 -20.81
N ALA A 503 -2.14 31.83 -21.16
CA ALA A 503 -2.05 30.61 -20.35
C ALA A 503 -0.61 30.09 -20.25
N GLY A 504 0.16 30.13 -21.35
CA GLY A 504 1.59 29.80 -21.35
C GLY A 504 2.39 30.69 -20.41
N GLU A 505 2.16 32.00 -20.46
CA GLU A 505 2.79 32.96 -19.53
C GLU A 505 2.46 32.65 -18.07
N ARG A 506 1.18 32.39 -17.75
CA ARG A 506 0.75 32.04 -16.38
C ARG A 506 1.35 30.73 -15.89
N ILE A 507 1.53 29.74 -16.77
CA ILE A 507 2.20 28.48 -16.43
C ILE A 507 3.69 28.73 -16.14
N ALA A 508 4.37 29.50 -16.97
CA ALA A 508 5.77 29.88 -16.74
C ALA A 508 5.94 30.70 -15.44
N GLU A 509 5.04 31.64 -15.15
CA GLU A 509 4.99 32.38 -13.87
C GLU A 509 4.80 31.43 -12.68
N ALA A 510 3.90 30.44 -12.80
CA ALA A 510 3.64 29.46 -11.74
C ALA A 510 4.86 28.57 -11.46
N LEU A 511 5.58 28.15 -12.51
CA LEU A 511 6.85 27.43 -12.40
C LEU A 511 7.94 28.28 -11.76
N ALA A 512 8.14 29.52 -12.25
CA ALA A 512 9.14 30.45 -11.74
C ALA A 512 8.91 30.81 -10.27
N SER A 513 7.66 31.07 -9.87
CA SER A 513 7.29 31.41 -8.48
C SER A 513 7.59 30.29 -7.47
N GLN A 514 7.74 29.06 -7.96
CA GLN A 514 8.08 27.88 -7.15
C GLN A 514 9.55 27.46 -7.33
N GLY A 515 10.30 28.25 -8.11
CA GLY A 515 11.73 28.07 -8.34
C GLY A 515 12.05 26.81 -9.13
N ALA A 516 11.22 26.42 -10.11
CA ALA A 516 11.45 25.27 -10.98
C ALA A 516 12.79 25.38 -11.75
N GLY A 517 13.50 24.27 -11.93
CA GLY A 517 14.79 24.24 -12.63
C GLY A 517 15.33 22.83 -12.92
N PRO A 518 16.59 22.71 -13.40
CA PRO A 518 17.12 21.47 -13.97
C PRO A 518 17.14 20.23 -13.06
N ASP A 519 17.13 20.42 -11.75
CA ASP A 519 17.12 19.34 -10.76
C ASP A 519 15.71 18.82 -10.42
N ASP A 520 14.67 19.34 -11.09
CA ASP A 520 13.27 18.98 -10.83
C ASP A 520 12.70 18.02 -11.89
N LEU A 521 11.58 17.38 -11.54
CA LEU A 521 10.80 16.48 -12.42
C LEU A 521 9.46 17.13 -12.78
N ALA A 522 9.08 17.09 -14.06
CA ALA A 522 7.74 17.45 -14.52
C ALA A 522 6.94 16.21 -14.96
N LEU A 523 5.65 16.14 -14.60
CA LEU A 523 4.73 15.03 -14.88
C LEU A 523 3.40 15.54 -15.47
N CYS A 524 3.01 15.06 -16.66
CA CYS A 524 1.71 15.37 -17.29
C CYS A 524 1.35 14.40 -18.44
N GLN A 525 0.24 14.63 -19.18
CA GLN A 525 -0.24 13.76 -20.27
C GLN A 525 0.10 14.26 -21.69
N ALA A 526 0.65 15.46 -21.87
CA ALA A 526 1.02 16.05 -23.18
C ALA A 526 -0.15 16.31 -24.16
N ALA A 527 -1.37 16.58 -23.66
CA ALA A 527 -2.52 16.97 -24.49
C ALA A 527 -2.38 18.39 -25.10
N ALA A 528 -3.07 18.65 -26.21
CA ALA A 528 -3.08 19.95 -26.90
C ALA A 528 -3.71 21.06 -26.04
N GLY A 529 -2.88 21.92 -25.47
CA GLY A 529 -3.28 22.98 -24.55
C GLY A 529 -2.35 23.04 -23.35
N GLY A 530 -2.93 23.02 -22.14
CA GLY A 530 -2.19 23.24 -20.90
C GLY A 530 -0.98 22.31 -20.73
N ASP A 531 -1.13 21.02 -21.02
CA ASP A 531 -0.06 20.03 -20.84
C ASP A 531 1.15 20.29 -21.74
N LEU A 532 0.95 20.57 -23.04
CA LEU A 532 2.05 20.90 -23.95
C LEU A 532 2.69 22.25 -23.61
N LEU A 533 1.91 23.27 -23.24
CA LEU A 533 2.43 24.56 -22.77
C LEU A 533 3.32 24.40 -21.52
N PHE A 534 2.90 23.54 -20.59
CA PHE A 534 3.66 23.20 -19.41
C PHE A 534 4.96 22.47 -19.74
N LEU A 535 4.91 21.44 -20.61
CA LEU A 535 6.11 20.69 -21.01
C LEU A 535 7.13 21.57 -21.72
N GLU A 536 6.69 22.43 -22.63
CA GLU A 536 7.58 23.37 -23.31
C GLU A 536 8.29 24.29 -22.32
N SER A 537 7.54 24.88 -21.38
CA SER A 537 8.10 25.72 -20.32
C SER A 537 9.10 24.95 -19.44
N CYS A 538 8.79 23.70 -19.07
CA CYS A 538 9.69 22.85 -18.30
C CYS A 538 10.97 22.50 -19.05
N LEU A 539 10.88 22.19 -20.35
CA LEU A 539 12.03 21.88 -21.20
C LEU A 539 12.93 23.11 -21.41
N GLU A 540 12.36 24.32 -21.48
CA GLU A 540 13.13 25.58 -21.51
C GLU A 540 13.89 25.83 -20.21
N LEU A 541 13.32 25.41 -19.07
CA LEU A 541 13.99 25.44 -17.76
C LEU A 541 15.01 24.31 -17.56
N GLY A 542 15.22 23.44 -18.56
CA GLY A 542 16.13 22.30 -18.48
C GLY A 542 15.64 21.17 -17.57
N MET A 543 14.35 21.13 -17.24
CA MET A 543 13.77 20.13 -16.35
C MET A 543 13.68 18.76 -17.04
N ARG A 544 13.87 17.71 -16.24
CA ARG A 544 13.51 16.35 -16.67
C ARG A 544 11.99 16.23 -16.73
N CYS A 545 11.46 15.81 -17.87
CA CYS A 545 10.02 15.65 -18.06
C CYS A 545 9.65 14.19 -18.29
N GLN A 546 8.64 13.67 -17.59
CA GLN A 546 8.05 12.37 -17.85
C GLN A 546 6.58 12.55 -18.25
N VAL A 547 6.27 12.09 -19.46
CA VAL A 547 4.92 12.09 -20.02
C VAL A 547 4.29 10.74 -19.77
N GLN A 548 3.04 10.73 -19.31
CA GLN A 548 2.23 9.51 -19.13
C GLN A 548 0.99 9.60 -20.00
N LEU A 549 0.89 8.72 -20.99
CA LEU A 549 -0.21 8.72 -21.96
C LEU A 549 -1.29 7.72 -21.57
N PRO A 550 -2.58 8.10 -21.62
CA PRO A 550 -3.70 7.19 -21.36
C PRO A 550 -3.91 6.15 -22.48
N PHE A 551 -3.39 6.41 -23.68
CA PHE A 551 -3.49 5.54 -24.86
C PHE A 551 -2.13 5.34 -25.50
N GLU A 552 -2.06 4.40 -26.45
CA GLU A 552 -0.94 4.37 -27.39
C GLU A 552 -0.87 5.68 -28.18
N GLU A 553 0.34 6.07 -28.56
CA GLU A 553 0.60 7.38 -29.15
C GLU A 553 -0.30 7.75 -30.35
N PRO A 554 -0.56 6.86 -31.34
CA PRO A 554 -1.43 7.21 -32.46
C PRO A 554 -2.87 7.53 -32.03
N GLU A 555 -3.42 6.76 -31.09
CA GLU A 555 -4.76 6.99 -30.54
C GLU A 555 -4.79 8.26 -29.68
N PHE A 556 -3.75 8.49 -28.88
CA PHE A 556 -3.63 9.70 -28.07
C PHE A 556 -3.63 10.96 -28.95
N ILE A 557 -2.85 11.00 -30.03
CA ILE A 557 -2.82 12.13 -30.96
C ILE A 557 -4.21 12.40 -31.56
N GLN A 558 -4.92 11.34 -31.99
CA GLN A 558 -6.26 11.46 -32.56
C GLN A 558 -7.31 11.98 -31.58
N ARG A 559 -7.16 11.69 -30.28
CA ARG A 559 -8.15 12.06 -29.25
C ARG A 559 -7.83 13.34 -28.50
N SER A 560 -6.55 13.59 -28.27
CA SER A 560 -6.08 14.58 -27.29
C SER A 560 -5.17 15.64 -27.89
N VAL A 561 -4.91 15.60 -29.20
CA VAL A 561 -4.09 16.59 -29.91
C VAL A 561 -4.83 17.18 -31.12
N LEU A 562 -5.15 16.36 -32.12
CA LEU A 562 -5.75 16.79 -33.38
C LEU A 562 -7.12 17.48 -33.27
N PRO A 563 -8.03 17.11 -32.34
CA PRO A 563 -9.35 17.73 -32.29
C PRO A 563 -9.36 19.22 -31.88
N SER A 564 -8.29 19.70 -31.23
CA SER A 564 -8.19 21.08 -30.76
C SER A 564 -8.12 22.08 -31.91
N ALA A 565 -8.56 23.32 -31.68
CA ALA A 565 -8.34 24.39 -32.63
C ALA A 565 -6.83 24.54 -32.94
N GLY A 566 -6.47 24.48 -34.24
CA GLY A 566 -5.07 24.43 -34.68
C GLY A 566 -4.40 23.06 -34.47
N GLY A 567 -5.14 21.96 -34.55
CA GLY A 567 -4.65 20.61 -34.23
C GLY A 567 -3.36 20.17 -34.93
N ASP A 568 -3.12 20.59 -36.18
CA ASP A 568 -1.87 20.30 -36.90
C ASP A 568 -0.66 20.98 -36.21
N ASP A 569 -0.79 22.25 -35.80
CA ASP A 569 0.23 22.98 -35.07
C ASP A 569 0.51 22.33 -33.70
N TRP A 570 -0.53 21.83 -33.02
CA TRP A 570 -0.37 21.08 -31.78
C TRP A 570 0.32 19.73 -31.97
N CYS A 571 0.11 19.08 -33.11
CA CYS A 571 0.80 17.84 -33.48
C CYS A 571 2.30 18.09 -33.67
N ASP A 572 2.67 19.17 -34.37
CA ASP A 572 4.06 19.60 -34.53
C ASP A 572 4.73 19.89 -33.17
N ARG A 573 4.00 20.56 -32.27
CA ARG A 573 4.47 20.83 -30.90
C ARG A 573 4.66 19.54 -30.08
N PHE A 574 3.73 18.60 -30.17
CA PHE A 574 3.87 17.29 -29.53
C PHE A 574 5.13 16.56 -30.00
N TYR A 575 5.38 16.50 -31.31
CA TYR A 575 6.58 15.86 -31.85
C TYR A 575 7.87 16.60 -31.47
N SER A 576 7.85 17.93 -31.43
CA SER A 576 8.96 18.75 -30.94
C SER A 576 9.30 18.44 -29.48
N VAL A 577 8.29 18.40 -28.59
CA VAL A 577 8.46 18.00 -27.19
C VAL A 577 9.02 16.58 -27.10
N LYS A 578 8.41 15.61 -27.81
CA LYS A 578 8.85 14.20 -27.82
C LYS A 578 10.31 14.06 -28.23
N GLN A 579 10.77 14.81 -29.22
CA GLN A 579 12.16 14.79 -29.68
C GLN A 579 13.13 15.32 -28.61
N ARG A 580 12.73 16.33 -27.84
CA ARG A 580 13.55 16.96 -26.80
C ARG A 580 13.59 16.20 -25.48
N LEU A 581 12.56 15.41 -25.15
CA LEU A 581 12.50 14.68 -23.87
C LEU A 581 13.79 13.90 -23.53
N PRO A 582 14.36 13.06 -24.43
CA PRO A 582 15.53 12.25 -24.11
C PRO A 582 16.79 13.07 -23.82
N GLU A 583 16.89 14.30 -24.36
CA GLU A 583 18.03 15.20 -24.18
C GLU A 583 18.23 15.58 -22.70
N LEU A 584 17.15 15.59 -21.92
CA LEU A 584 17.12 15.91 -20.50
C LEU A 584 16.76 14.66 -19.64
N GLY A 585 16.93 13.46 -20.19
CA GLY A 585 16.61 12.20 -19.53
C GLY A 585 15.11 11.92 -19.34
N GLY A 586 14.26 12.68 -20.02
CA GLY A 586 12.81 12.52 -20.03
C GLY A 586 12.35 11.30 -20.81
N VAL A 587 11.12 10.84 -20.54
CA VAL A 587 10.54 9.62 -21.13
C VAL A 587 9.05 9.77 -21.37
N ILE A 588 8.53 9.05 -22.37
CA ILE A 588 7.09 8.82 -22.54
C ILE A 588 6.78 7.42 -22.03
N ARG A 589 5.78 7.30 -21.16
CA ARG A 589 5.25 6.03 -20.66
C ARG A 589 3.80 5.89 -21.09
N ILE A 590 3.39 4.68 -21.47
CA ILE A 590 2.07 4.42 -22.06
C ILE A 590 1.28 3.52 -21.11
N MET A 591 0.14 4.01 -20.63
CA MET A 591 -0.63 3.35 -19.58
C MET A 591 -1.06 1.92 -19.95
N PRO A 592 -1.59 1.61 -21.15
CA PRO A 592 -1.91 0.23 -21.54
C PRO A 592 -0.71 -0.73 -21.54
N ILE A 593 0.50 -0.23 -21.82
CA ILE A 593 1.73 -1.03 -21.80
C ILE A 593 2.14 -1.30 -20.35
N GLU A 594 2.13 -0.27 -19.51
CA GLU A 594 2.66 -0.34 -18.15
C GLU A 594 1.67 -0.98 -17.17
N LEU A 595 0.40 -0.55 -17.19
CA LEU A 595 -0.64 -0.96 -16.25
C LEU A 595 -1.66 -1.95 -16.83
N GLY A 596 -1.64 -2.16 -18.16
CA GLY A 596 -2.52 -3.12 -18.83
C GLY A 596 -3.83 -2.54 -19.31
N SER A 597 -4.70 -3.44 -19.80
CA SER A 597 -6.00 -3.08 -20.33
C SER A 597 -6.79 -2.24 -19.33
N LEU A 598 -7.60 -1.33 -19.87
CA LEU A 598 -8.46 -0.47 -19.07
C LEU A 598 -9.53 -1.32 -18.35
N PRO A 599 -9.66 -1.25 -17.02
CA PRO A 599 -10.73 -1.93 -16.32
C PRO A 599 -12.11 -1.44 -16.79
N ALA A 600 -13.13 -2.31 -16.73
CA ALA A 600 -14.48 -1.96 -17.15
C ALA A 600 -15.05 -0.78 -16.33
N GLY A 601 -15.69 0.17 -17.00
CA GLY A 601 -16.30 1.35 -16.36
C GLY A 601 -15.33 2.43 -15.87
N VAL A 602 -14.02 2.25 -16.06
CA VAL A 602 -13.01 3.25 -15.69
C VAL A 602 -12.74 4.18 -16.87
N ASP A 603 -12.74 5.50 -16.63
CA ASP A 603 -12.32 6.46 -17.64
C ASP A 603 -10.78 6.43 -17.81
N PRO A 604 -10.26 6.34 -19.04
CA PRO A 604 -8.82 6.22 -19.29
C PRO A 604 -8.03 7.47 -18.87
N PHE A 605 -8.62 8.67 -18.95
CA PHE A 605 -7.96 9.90 -18.52
C PHE A 605 -7.92 10.00 -16.99
N GLU A 606 -9.00 9.65 -16.31
CA GLU A 606 -9.06 9.57 -14.85
C GLU A 606 -8.04 8.56 -14.30
N ARG A 607 -7.95 7.37 -14.91
CA ARG A 607 -6.92 6.36 -14.55
C ARG A 607 -5.51 6.90 -14.75
N CYS A 608 -5.23 7.55 -15.87
CA CYS A 608 -3.91 8.12 -16.15
C CYS A 608 -3.56 9.29 -15.22
N ASN A 609 -4.54 10.08 -14.79
CA ASN A 609 -4.38 11.12 -13.77
C ASN A 609 -4.07 10.54 -12.38
N LEU A 610 -4.73 9.45 -11.98
CA LEU A 610 -4.36 8.72 -10.76
C LEU A 610 -2.92 8.19 -10.85
N TRP A 611 -2.54 7.65 -12.01
CA TRP A 611 -1.19 7.18 -12.24
C TRP A 611 -0.13 8.30 -12.13
N LEU A 612 -0.40 9.47 -12.71
CA LEU A 612 0.42 10.67 -12.55
C LEU A 612 0.53 11.09 -11.08
N LEU A 613 -0.60 11.14 -10.37
CA LEU A 613 -0.64 11.51 -8.96
C LEU A 613 0.16 10.55 -8.08
N TYR A 614 -0.03 9.24 -8.22
CA TYR A 614 0.72 8.24 -7.45
C TYR A 614 2.19 8.19 -7.82
N THR A 615 2.53 8.42 -9.09
CA THR A 615 3.93 8.58 -9.52
C THR A 615 4.57 9.80 -8.83
N ALA A 616 3.87 10.92 -8.73
CA ALA A 616 4.36 12.12 -8.04
C ALA A 616 4.55 11.86 -6.54
N LEU A 617 3.53 11.34 -5.86
CA LEU A 617 3.54 11.11 -4.41
C LEU A 617 4.58 10.04 -3.99
N ALA A 618 4.88 9.08 -4.86
CA ALA A 618 5.87 8.03 -4.59
C ALA A 618 7.32 8.54 -4.54
N TRP A 619 7.61 9.71 -5.15
CA TRP A 619 8.95 10.31 -5.04
C TRP A 619 9.21 10.88 -3.66
N ASP A 620 8.25 11.65 -3.15
CA ASP A 620 8.14 12.18 -1.79
C ASP A 620 6.93 13.12 -1.77
N VAL A 621 5.99 12.91 -0.84
CA VAL A 621 4.79 13.73 -0.72
C VAL A 621 5.15 15.20 -0.56
N GLU A 622 6.18 15.53 0.21
CA GLU A 622 6.62 16.91 0.44
C GLU A 622 7.28 17.56 -0.79
N ARG A 623 7.70 16.78 -1.78
CA ARG A 623 8.32 17.32 -3.00
C ARG A 623 7.30 17.73 -4.05
N VAL A 624 6.05 17.30 -3.93
CA VAL A 624 5.01 17.53 -4.94
C VAL A 624 4.59 19.00 -4.96
N ARG A 625 4.46 19.56 -6.17
CA ARG A 625 3.84 20.85 -6.50
C ARG A 625 2.82 20.59 -7.58
N PHE A 626 1.56 20.95 -7.35
CA PHE A 626 0.53 20.77 -8.36
C PHE A 626 0.20 22.10 -9.04
N ILE A 627 0.28 22.13 -10.37
CA ILE A 627 -0.15 23.25 -11.19
C ILE A 627 -1.33 22.77 -12.01
N SER A 628 -2.45 23.51 -12.01
CA SER A 628 -3.60 23.18 -12.85
C SER A 628 -4.08 24.36 -13.66
N LEU A 629 -4.43 24.10 -14.92
CA LEU A 629 -5.08 25.06 -15.82
C LEU A 629 -6.53 24.61 -16.02
N TRP A 630 -7.45 25.14 -15.21
CA TRP A 630 -8.77 24.55 -15.05
C TRP A 630 -9.83 25.61 -14.77
N ASN A 631 -11.02 25.49 -15.35
CA ASN A 631 -12.14 26.43 -15.17
C ASN A 631 -12.94 26.22 -13.87
N GLY A 632 -12.47 25.37 -12.95
CA GLY A 632 -13.21 25.05 -11.72
C GLY A 632 -14.42 24.11 -11.91
N GLY A 633 -14.68 23.59 -13.11
CA GLY A 633 -15.80 22.67 -13.40
C GLY A 633 -15.37 21.26 -13.80
N GLY A 634 -16.07 20.22 -13.34
CA GLY A 634 -15.74 18.81 -13.59
C GLY A 634 -16.37 17.90 -12.53
N GLY A 635 -16.40 16.58 -12.77
CA GLY A 635 -17.01 15.60 -11.85
C GLY A 635 -16.20 15.37 -10.56
N ASP A 636 -16.89 14.90 -9.52
CA ASP A 636 -16.32 14.53 -8.21
C ASP A 636 -15.67 13.13 -8.19
N GLY A 637 -15.50 12.51 -9.37
CA GLY A 637 -14.93 11.17 -9.52
C GLY A 637 -13.42 11.10 -9.25
N PRO A 638 -12.90 9.94 -8.81
CA PRO A 638 -11.48 9.75 -8.60
C PRO A 638 -10.71 9.91 -9.91
N GLY A 639 -9.63 10.70 -9.89
CA GLY A 639 -8.79 10.95 -11.08
C GLY A 639 -9.16 12.18 -11.91
N GLY A 640 -10.26 12.88 -11.60
CA GLY A 640 -10.52 14.19 -12.18
C GLY A 640 -9.52 15.27 -11.71
N THR A 641 -9.39 16.37 -12.47
CA THR A 641 -8.51 17.51 -12.07
C THR A 641 -8.90 18.08 -10.70
N ALA A 642 -10.20 18.13 -10.38
CA ALA A 642 -10.69 18.54 -9.06
C ALA A 642 -10.24 17.59 -7.94
N HIS A 643 -10.31 16.28 -8.18
CA HIS A 643 -9.82 15.26 -7.26
C HIS A 643 -8.31 15.41 -7.01
N MET A 644 -7.50 15.55 -8.08
CA MET A 644 -6.05 15.76 -7.96
C MET A 644 -5.73 17.04 -7.18
N TYR A 645 -6.44 18.14 -7.46
CA TYR A 645 -6.30 19.40 -6.74
C TYR A 645 -6.55 19.22 -5.25
N ASN A 646 -7.68 18.60 -4.89
CA ASN A 646 -8.07 18.39 -3.49
C ASN A 646 -7.08 17.47 -2.77
N GLU A 647 -6.62 16.41 -3.42
CA GLU A 647 -5.71 15.45 -2.81
C GLU A 647 -4.32 16.05 -2.55
N VAL A 648 -3.74 16.77 -3.52
CA VAL A 648 -2.45 17.45 -3.31
C VAL A 648 -2.59 18.60 -2.31
N LYS A 649 -3.69 19.35 -2.35
CA LYS A 649 -3.97 20.42 -1.38
C LYS A 649 -4.08 19.87 0.04
N ARG A 650 -4.77 18.75 0.24
CA ARG A 650 -4.92 18.07 1.53
C ARG A 650 -3.58 17.60 2.09
N ARG A 651 -2.72 17.05 1.22
CA ARG A 651 -1.43 16.45 1.64
C ARG A 651 -0.33 17.47 1.86
N THR A 652 -0.22 18.47 1.00
CA THR A 652 0.95 19.36 0.95
C THR A 652 0.60 20.84 1.07
N GLY A 653 -0.64 21.22 0.73
CA GLY A 653 -1.05 22.61 0.55
C GLY A 653 -0.43 23.32 -0.66
N ARG A 654 0.42 22.66 -1.45
CA ARG A 654 1.24 23.28 -2.50
C ARG A 654 0.59 23.13 -3.88
N VAL A 655 -0.48 23.90 -4.06
CA VAL A 655 -1.26 23.94 -5.31
C VAL A 655 -1.24 25.35 -5.92
N LYS A 656 -1.11 25.42 -7.24
CA LYS A 656 -1.28 26.63 -8.06
C LYS A 656 -2.38 26.38 -9.06
N TRP A 657 -3.52 27.01 -8.84
CA TRP A 657 -4.66 26.94 -9.74
C TRP A 657 -4.68 28.17 -10.64
N ILE A 658 -4.57 27.94 -11.95
CA ILE A 658 -4.73 28.93 -13.00
C ILE A 658 -6.15 28.79 -13.54
N ASP A 659 -7.03 29.73 -13.16
CA ASP A 659 -8.43 29.71 -13.55
C ASP A 659 -8.61 30.25 -14.96
N THR A 660 -9.03 29.40 -15.90
CA THR A 660 -9.21 29.79 -17.31
C THR A 660 -10.29 30.85 -17.49
N ARG A 661 -11.21 31.02 -16.53
CA ARG A 661 -12.27 32.03 -16.57
C ARG A 661 -11.76 33.44 -16.28
N THR A 662 -10.57 33.56 -15.70
CA THR A 662 -9.99 34.85 -15.27
C THR A 662 -8.70 35.18 -16.00
N LEU A 663 -8.32 34.47 -17.06
CA LEU A 663 -7.06 34.72 -17.78
C LEU A 663 -7.04 36.09 -18.49
N ASN A 664 -8.19 36.57 -18.93
CA ASN A 664 -8.35 37.88 -19.59
C ASN A 664 -8.55 39.05 -18.61
N SER A 665 -8.54 38.78 -17.30
CA SER A 665 -8.76 39.73 -16.22
C SER A 665 -7.45 40.08 -15.54
#